data_AF-A0A8J6C819-F1
#
_entry.id   AF-A0A8J6C819-F1
#
_cell.length_a   1.000
_cell.length_b   1.000
_cell.length_c   1.000
_cell.angle_alpha   90.00
_cell.angle_beta   90.00
_cell.angle_gamma   90.00
#
_symmetry.space_group_name_H-M   'P 1'
#
loop_
_entity.id
_entity.type
_entity.pdbx_description
1 polymer ?
#
loop_
_entity_poly.entity_id
_entity_poly.type
_entity_poly.pdbx_seq_one_letter_code
_entity_poly.pdbx_strand_id
1 'polypeptide(L)'
;MENDVLGLDARAFEARARAIEAAAGKPSVYDVDRANILGYSQGVFRLVLADLERVLPPHVAAVAAAACEAAGVADAYAIRREVVNLKKVLLRLFQAGAREDRSLTQLLTYHHTDLLSADRAAARDLSPEQAHYLALAQEAARFRGAQRAVHDARDQCKAICLMPRHPHAARPSRLQPGALPECLCVSALVRKAEDLALRHEEVMASWVRRFASYAIHAGESAWATQPGPVEAGISRPAARAATAATTADEPAATGGCAAPAPAASSAERMPTVGAPPVRAPPPPLRAPPRACVAAPAAMPPDPGRASGYDVLGAVTARLREAGLPPPICEFVRCVLVARGASKALQMRDALAEYGAALEALGARHNAALELVRAIRPRDASSSPYAARLQMHADYVLAGGCACAAVCADIARALRRVLAVRDCADTMAERAPLFLASEVGSMWFDLDFESPQILLGTTRPLVRAGVRRMVDEVCARGWGPKLRPKSTAGALGEHECAQCGVRLTAAWFDRRVCVRCEWAARERGTCPHCGACGEAGAARGRALAPAEDGGDGAGCVALQPTPPPHSAAPAAAAAPAARSRRARAQAQRQRALPVGTWCAHELRCLQCDEHSCEACGFVRGDGESVESLAAALERRGALHALCVDFDRTLASTKTGGSPLVGAHTLDTELLSALCAAHDKGVRAAVVTRNAHIADIGAFLARHGVPSAVPVLHTRKGVRKSSVMREHGLLPARSRAAPEELAGARAPTLAEPLIRRSHPGAADDDRAAAVADEASARGTTIFVDDTLAELAGDPELSAGAGVLRVLFIRGSKSAQIV
;
A
#
# COMPACT_ATOMS: atom_id res chain seq x y z
N MET A 1 23.10 46.25 -4.41
CA MET A 1 23.97 45.04 -4.42
C MET A 1 23.24 43.78 -4.91
N GLU A 2 21.92 43.79 -5.18
CA GLU A 2 21.18 42.58 -5.60
C GLU A 2 21.36 42.18 -7.09
N ASN A 3 21.92 43.04 -7.94
CA ASN A 3 22.07 42.76 -9.38
C ASN A 3 23.37 42.02 -9.77
N ASP A 4 24.28 41.73 -8.84
CA ASP A 4 25.62 41.22 -9.19
C ASP A 4 25.70 39.69 -9.29
N VAL A 5 24.64 38.96 -8.90
CA VAL A 5 24.65 37.48 -8.89
C VAL A 5 24.80 36.89 -10.31
N LEU A 6 24.30 37.59 -11.33
CA LEU A 6 24.42 37.16 -12.73
C LEU A 6 25.83 37.37 -13.31
N GLY A 7 26.64 38.23 -12.70
CA GLY A 7 28.02 38.52 -13.11
C GLY A 7 29.08 37.68 -12.40
N LEU A 8 28.69 36.90 -11.37
CA LEU A 8 29.61 36.04 -10.65
C LEU A 8 30.15 34.92 -11.54
N ASP A 9 31.46 34.66 -11.45
CA ASP A 9 32.03 33.44 -12.00
C ASP A 9 31.50 32.20 -11.25
N ALA A 10 31.78 31.02 -11.81
CA ALA A 10 31.28 29.76 -11.25
C ALA A 10 31.72 29.52 -9.80
N ARG A 11 32.97 29.86 -9.45
CA ARG A 11 33.53 29.62 -8.11
C ARG A 11 32.95 30.60 -7.09
N ALA A 12 32.82 31.86 -7.47
CA ALA A 12 32.24 32.90 -6.62
C ALA A 12 30.76 32.62 -6.34
N PHE A 13 30.00 32.19 -7.36
CA PHE A 13 28.61 31.80 -7.19
C PHE A 13 28.48 30.58 -6.26
N GLU A 14 29.27 29.52 -6.49
CA GLU A 14 29.25 28.31 -5.65
C GLU A 14 29.62 28.63 -4.19
N ALA A 15 30.67 29.41 -3.96
CA ALA A 15 31.08 29.82 -2.61
C ALA A 15 29.97 30.59 -1.88
N ARG A 16 29.28 31.50 -2.59
CA ARG A 16 28.12 32.24 -2.05
C ARG A 16 26.96 31.28 -1.70
N ALA A 17 26.62 30.35 -2.59
CA ALA A 17 25.57 29.38 -2.35
C ALA A 17 25.86 28.51 -1.11
N ARG A 18 27.10 27.98 -1.01
CA ARG A 18 27.58 27.21 0.14
C ARG A 18 27.47 27.99 1.45
N ALA A 19 27.88 29.26 1.46
CA ALA A 19 27.79 30.10 2.64
C ALA A 19 26.33 30.31 3.11
N ILE A 20 25.40 30.54 2.16
CA ILE A 20 23.96 30.69 2.46
C ILE A 20 23.37 29.38 3.02
N GLU A 21 23.73 28.23 2.45
CA GLU A 21 23.23 26.93 2.91
C GLU A 21 23.81 26.53 4.27
N ALA A 22 25.10 26.81 4.51
CA ALA A 22 25.76 26.62 5.80
C ALA A 22 25.11 27.47 6.90
N ALA A 23 24.80 28.73 6.62
CA ALA A 23 24.07 29.60 7.55
C ALA A 23 22.66 29.10 7.88
N ALA A 24 22.08 28.25 7.02
CA ALA A 24 20.79 27.59 7.25
C ALA A 24 20.91 26.20 7.90
N GLY A 25 22.11 25.78 8.31
CA GLY A 25 22.37 24.46 8.89
C GLY A 25 22.11 23.30 7.93
N LYS A 26 22.22 23.53 6.60
CA LYS A 26 21.97 22.51 5.57
C LYS A 26 23.27 22.10 4.87
N PRO A 27 23.43 20.81 4.52
CA PRO A 27 24.50 20.40 3.61
C PRO A 27 24.29 21.08 2.26
N SER A 28 25.40 21.50 1.64
CA SER A 28 25.37 22.17 0.34
C SER A 28 24.89 21.22 -0.75
N VAL A 29 23.99 21.67 -1.62
CA VAL A 29 23.51 20.84 -2.75
C VAL A 29 24.63 20.49 -3.73
N TYR A 30 25.72 21.25 -3.77
CA TYR A 30 26.89 20.93 -4.59
C TYR A 30 27.63 19.68 -4.11
N ASP A 31 27.46 19.30 -2.85
CA ASP A 31 28.10 18.09 -2.30
C ASP A 31 27.28 16.84 -2.60
N VAL A 32 26.15 16.93 -3.31
CA VAL A 32 25.33 15.77 -3.62
C VAL A 32 26.07 14.76 -4.48
N ASP A 33 26.21 13.54 -3.98
CA ASP A 33 26.84 12.42 -4.67
C ASP A 33 26.05 11.12 -4.47
N ARG A 34 26.55 10.00 -4.99
CA ARG A 34 25.86 8.71 -4.85
C ARG A 34 25.80 8.21 -3.41
N ALA A 35 26.79 8.54 -2.57
CA ALA A 35 26.91 8.06 -1.21
C ALA A 35 26.02 8.83 -0.24
N ASN A 36 25.86 10.15 -0.44
CA ASN A 36 25.18 11.03 0.50
C ASN A 36 23.78 11.48 0.07
N ILE A 37 23.33 11.19 -1.17
CA ILE A 37 22.01 11.61 -1.69
C ILE A 37 20.81 11.18 -0.83
N LEU A 38 20.97 10.14 0.00
CA LEU A 38 19.92 9.71 0.94
C LEU A 38 19.74 10.67 2.12
N GLY A 39 20.74 11.48 2.45
CA GLY A 39 20.71 12.47 3.53
C GLY A 39 19.95 13.76 3.18
N TYR A 40 19.57 13.95 1.91
CA TYR A 40 18.81 15.14 1.49
C TYR A 40 17.30 14.90 1.61
N SER A 41 16.60 15.90 2.15
CA SER A 41 15.13 15.93 2.13
C SER A 41 14.61 16.01 0.70
N GLN A 42 13.50 15.33 0.41
CA GLN A 42 13.05 15.08 -0.94
C GLN A 42 11.60 14.62 -1.01
N GLY A 43 11.05 14.61 -2.22
CA GLY A 43 9.75 13.97 -2.52
C GLY A 43 8.64 14.92 -2.94
N VAL A 44 8.88 16.24 -2.92
CA VAL A 44 7.92 17.25 -3.39
C VAL A 44 8.65 18.38 -4.11
N PHE A 45 8.01 18.97 -5.12
CA PHE A 45 8.58 20.06 -5.91
C PHE A 45 8.84 21.33 -5.09
N ARG A 46 8.02 21.59 -4.06
CA ARG A 46 8.20 22.73 -3.13
C ARG A 46 9.59 22.79 -2.49
N LEU A 47 10.27 21.65 -2.29
CA LEU A 47 11.63 21.64 -1.76
C LEU A 47 12.65 22.19 -2.76
N VAL A 48 12.41 22.02 -4.06
CA VAL A 48 13.22 22.63 -5.14
C VAL A 48 13.05 24.14 -5.07
N LEU A 49 11.81 24.63 -5.09
CA LEU A 49 11.49 26.05 -5.01
C LEU A 49 12.13 26.72 -3.78
N ALA A 50 12.02 26.09 -2.61
CA ALA A 50 12.58 26.60 -1.37
C ALA A 50 14.12 26.68 -1.34
N ASP A 51 14.83 25.94 -2.20
CA ASP A 51 16.28 26.08 -2.36
C ASP A 51 16.64 27.15 -3.40
N LEU A 52 15.87 27.24 -4.48
CA LEU A 52 16.01 28.29 -5.49
C LEU A 52 15.81 29.68 -4.86
N GLU A 53 14.71 29.89 -4.15
CA GLU A 53 14.37 31.15 -3.46
C GLU A 53 15.38 31.53 -2.38
N ARG A 54 16.08 30.55 -1.79
CA ARG A 54 17.07 30.80 -0.74
C ARG A 54 18.37 31.37 -1.30
N VAL A 55 18.84 30.84 -2.43
CA VAL A 55 20.17 31.16 -2.97
C VAL A 55 20.10 32.21 -4.08
N LEU A 56 19.05 32.20 -4.90
CA LEU A 56 18.90 33.05 -6.07
C LEU A 56 18.12 34.33 -5.72
N PRO A 57 18.41 35.47 -6.38
CA PRO A 57 17.54 36.65 -6.31
C PRO A 57 16.10 36.29 -6.74
N PRO A 58 15.06 36.95 -6.19
CA PRO A 58 13.66 36.55 -6.42
C PRO A 58 13.27 36.41 -7.90
N HIS A 59 13.71 37.34 -8.76
CA HIS A 59 13.42 37.29 -10.19
C HIS A 59 14.13 36.12 -10.91
N VAL A 60 15.37 35.81 -10.52
CA VAL A 60 16.12 34.66 -11.06
C VAL A 60 15.52 33.35 -10.58
N ALA A 61 15.13 33.28 -9.30
CA ALA A 61 14.44 32.12 -8.73
C ALA A 61 13.12 31.84 -9.48
N ALA A 62 12.34 32.88 -9.77
CA ALA A 62 11.10 32.76 -10.55
C ALA A 62 11.34 32.23 -11.97
N VAL A 63 12.36 32.75 -12.67
CA VAL A 63 12.73 32.26 -14.03
C VAL A 63 13.18 30.80 -13.98
N ALA A 64 14.02 30.43 -13.00
CA ALA A 64 14.48 29.05 -12.83
C ALA A 64 13.33 28.08 -12.46
N ALA A 65 12.41 28.52 -11.60
CA ALA A 65 11.21 27.77 -11.25
C ALA A 65 10.32 27.54 -12.47
N ALA A 66 10.03 28.59 -13.26
CA ALA A 66 9.25 28.50 -14.49
C ALA A 66 9.91 27.57 -15.52
N ALA A 67 11.23 27.59 -15.65
CA ALA A 67 11.96 26.65 -16.52
C ALA A 67 11.84 25.19 -16.04
N CYS A 68 11.87 24.95 -14.72
CA CYS A 68 11.64 23.62 -14.16
C CYS A 68 10.21 23.12 -14.39
N GLU A 69 9.22 24.00 -14.24
CA GLU A 69 7.80 23.70 -14.52
C GLU A 69 7.57 23.41 -16.00
N ALA A 70 8.12 24.24 -16.89
CA ALA A 70 8.05 24.03 -18.34
C ALA A 70 8.72 22.71 -18.79
N ALA A 71 9.71 22.23 -18.05
CA ALA A 71 10.32 20.91 -18.26
C ALA A 71 9.53 19.74 -17.61
N GLY A 72 8.43 20.05 -16.91
CA GLY A 72 7.55 19.08 -16.27
C GLY A 72 8.11 18.47 -14.98
N VAL A 73 8.96 19.19 -14.24
CA VAL A 73 9.52 18.71 -12.97
C VAL A 73 8.42 18.53 -11.92
N ALA A 74 7.50 19.49 -11.79
CA ALA A 74 6.38 19.42 -10.86
C ALA A 74 5.48 18.21 -11.16
N ASP A 75 5.02 18.09 -12.41
CA ASP A 75 4.28 16.94 -12.92
C ASP A 75 4.98 15.61 -12.60
N ALA A 76 6.30 15.54 -12.79
CA ALA A 76 7.05 14.32 -12.51
C ALA A 76 6.99 13.90 -11.02
N TYR A 77 6.97 14.85 -10.07
CA TYR A 77 6.76 14.53 -8.66
C TYR A 77 5.34 14.00 -8.38
N ALA A 78 4.33 14.61 -8.99
CA ALA A 78 2.94 14.16 -8.86
C ALA A 78 2.75 12.75 -9.47
N ILE A 79 3.30 12.52 -10.67
CA ILE A 79 3.35 11.20 -11.32
C ILE A 79 4.05 10.19 -10.42
N ARG A 80 5.21 10.53 -9.86
CA ARG A 80 5.95 9.65 -8.94
C ARG A 80 5.09 9.22 -7.75
N ARG A 81 4.32 10.14 -7.16
CA ARG A 81 3.40 9.83 -6.04
C ARG A 81 2.34 8.82 -6.47
N GLU A 82 1.70 9.05 -7.62
CA GLU A 82 0.68 8.14 -8.15
C GLU A 82 1.24 6.76 -8.54
N VAL A 83 2.44 6.67 -9.11
CA VAL A 83 3.08 5.37 -9.40
C VAL A 83 3.37 4.59 -8.13
N VAL A 84 3.80 5.27 -7.06
CA VAL A 84 4.02 4.63 -5.75
C VAL A 84 2.71 4.09 -5.19
N ASN A 85 1.61 4.84 -5.35
CA ASN A 85 0.29 4.41 -4.90
C ASN A 85 -0.25 3.24 -5.74
N LEU A 86 -0.17 3.34 -7.08
CA LEU A 86 -0.56 2.27 -8.01
C LEU A 86 0.20 0.97 -7.69
N LYS A 87 1.52 1.03 -7.46
CA LYS A 87 2.33 -0.12 -7.02
C LYS A 87 1.75 -0.78 -5.76
N LYS A 88 1.34 0.01 -4.77
CA LYS A 88 0.76 -0.51 -3.52
C LYS A 88 -0.62 -1.14 -3.78
N VAL A 89 -1.47 -0.52 -4.59
CA VAL A 89 -2.76 -1.07 -5.02
C VAL A 89 -2.56 -2.42 -5.71
N LEU A 90 -1.66 -2.48 -6.69
CA LEU A 90 -1.35 -3.72 -7.42
C LEU A 90 -0.79 -4.81 -6.49
N LEU A 91 0.03 -4.47 -5.49
CA LEU A 91 0.51 -5.43 -4.48
C LEU A 91 -0.65 -6.04 -3.69
N ARG A 92 -1.58 -5.21 -3.22
CA ARG A 92 -2.74 -5.67 -2.44
C ARG A 92 -3.69 -6.49 -3.31
N LEU A 93 -3.90 -6.09 -4.56
CA LEU A 93 -4.67 -6.86 -5.53
C LEU A 93 -4.04 -8.23 -5.80
N PHE A 94 -2.71 -8.28 -6.00
CA PHE A 94 -1.98 -9.53 -6.14
C PHE A 94 -2.08 -10.43 -4.89
N GLN A 95 -1.94 -9.86 -3.69
CA GLN A 95 -2.11 -10.61 -2.43
C GLN A 95 -3.53 -11.16 -2.25
N ALA A 96 -4.54 -10.37 -2.63
CA ALA A 96 -5.93 -10.84 -2.66
C ALA A 96 -6.08 -11.98 -3.66
N GLY A 97 -5.56 -11.82 -4.88
CA GLY A 97 -5.60 -12.85 -5.91
C GLY A 97 -4.91 -14.16 -5.48
N ALA A 98 -3.73 -14.08 -4.86
CA ALA A 98 -3.00 -15.26 -4.39
C ALA A 98 -3.77 -16.07 -3.33
N ARG A 99 -4.69 -15.44 -2.57
CA ARG A 99 -5.58 -16.17 -1.66
C ARG A 99 -6.65 -16.93 -2.43
N GLU A 100 -7.29 -16.29 -3.40
CA GLU A 100 -8.33 -16.92 -4.22
C GLU A 100 -7.73 -18.04 -5.09
N ASP A 101 -6.51 -17.89 -5.64
CA ASP A 101 -5.82 -18.95 -6.42
C ASP A 101 -5.65 -20.23 -5.61
N ARG A 102 -5.29 -20.11 -4.32
CA ARG A 102 -5.14 -21.29 -3.43
C ARG A 102 -6.47 -22.00 -3.24
N SER A 103 -7.54 -21.25 -3.00
CA SER A 103 -8.89 -21.81 -2.86
C SER A 103 -9.38 -22.43 -4.16
N LEU A 104 -9.11 -21.80 -5.31
CA LEU A 104 -9.47 -22.33 -6.62
C LEU A 104 -8.67 -23.60 -6.95
N THR A 105 -7.39 -23.63 -6.60
CA THR A 105 -6.54 -24.83 -6.73
C THR A 105 -7.05 -25.96 -5.85
N GLN A 106 -7.48 -25.67 -4.62
CA GLN A 106 -8.11 -26.65 -3.74
C GLN A 106 -9.39 -27.23 -4.35
N LEU A 107 -10.25 -26.39 -4.95
CA LEU A 107 -11.46 -26.85 -5.63
C LEU A 107 -11.15 -27.71 -6.85
N LEU A 108 -10.14 -27.34 -7.65
CA LEU A 108 -9.69 -28.14 -8.78
C LEU A 108 -9.18 -29.51 -8.35
N THR A 109 -8.42 -29.58 -7.25
CA THR A 109 -7.95 -30.86 -6.70
C THR A 109 -9.12 -31.70 -6.17
N TYR A 110 -10.08 -31.08 -5.48
CA TYR A 110 -11.23 -31.78 -4.92
C TYR A 110 -12.15 -32.35 -6.00
N HIS A 111 -12.48 -31.56 -7.04
CA HIS A 111 -13.32 -31.97 -8.15
C HIS A 111 -12.55 -32.59 -9.31
N HIS A 112 -11.27 -32.96 -9.10
CA HIS A 112 -10.44 -33.53 -10.15
C HIS A 112 -11.10 -34.80 -10.71
N THR A 113 -11.24 -34.84 -12.03
CA THR A 113 -11.74 -36.01 -12.75
C THR A 113 -10.86 -36.30 -13.95
N ASP A 114 -10.65 -37.58 -14.24
CA ASP A 114 -9.85 -37.99 -15.39
C ASP A 114 -10.64 -37.73 -16.68
N LEU A 115 -10.21 -36.73 -17.43
CA LEU A 115 -10.78 -36.35 -18.72
C LEU A 115 -10.23 -37.20 -19.88
N LEU A 116 -9.23 -38.06 -19.62
CA LEU A 116 -8.41 -38.70 -20.66
C LEU A 116 -8.55 -40.22 -20.73
N SER A 117 -9.38 -40.86 -19.89
CA SER A 117 -9.61 -42.30 -20.00
C SER A 117 -10.18 -42.66 -21.38
N ALA A 118 -9.49 -43.55 -22.11
CA ALA A 118 -9.72 -43.85 -23.52
C ALA A 118 -11.16 -44.31 -23.85
N ASP A 119 -11.81 -45.05 -22.95
CA ASP A 119 -13.19 -45.52 -23.11
C ASP A 119 -14.23 -44.39 -23.09
N ARG A 120 -13.87 -43.22 -22.57
CA ARG A 120 -14.80 -42.10 -22.33
C ARG A 120 -14.68 -40.98 -23.36
N ALA A 121 -13.60 -40.94 -24.14
CA ALA A 121 -13.47 -40.02 -25.28
C ALA A 121 -14.49 -40.34 -26.41
N ALA A 122 -15.06 -41.55 -26.39
CA ALA A 122 -16.14 -41.96 -27.28
C ALA A 122 -17.55 -41.59 -26.74
N ALA A 123 -17.69 -41.27 -25.45
CA ALA A 123 -18.96 -40.85 -24.86
C ALA A 123 -19.22 -39.39 -25.24
N ARG A 124 -20.30 -39.14 -26.00
CA ARG A 124 -20.63 -37.81 -26.55
C ARG A 124 -21.00 -36.78 -25.48
N ASP A 125 -21.34 -37.22 -24.26
CA ASP A 125 -21.83 -36.35 -23.19
C ASP A 125 -20.88 -36.34 -22.00
N LEU A 126 -20.42 -35.15 -21.63
CA LEU A 126 -19.68 -34.92 -20.38
C LEU A 126 -20.60 -35.21 -19.19
N SER A 127 -20.11 -35.96 -18.20
CA SER A 127 -20.83 -36.08 -16.94
C SER A 127 -20.97 -34.69 -16.28
N PRO A 128 -22.00 -34.46 -15.44
CA PRO A 128 -22.14 -33.21 -14.71
C PRO A 128 -20.88 -32.82 -13.91
N GLU A 129 -20.16 -33.81 -13.37
CA GLU A 129 -18.90 -33.61 -12.64
C GLU A 129 -17.76 -33.17 -13.57
N GLN A 130 -17.65 -33.78 -14.75
CA GLN A 130 -16.65 -33.41 -15.77
C GLN A 130 -16.91 -32.01 -16.32
N ALA A 131 -18.16 -31.69 -16.63
CA ALA A 131 -18.56 -30.35 -17.03
C ALA A 131 -18.23 -29.32 -15.94
N HIS A 132 -18.48 -29.66 -14.67
CA HIS A 132 -18.14 -28.79 -13.54
C HIS A 132 -16.62 -28.59 -13.40
N TYR A 133 -15.83 -29.66 -13.47
CA TYR A 133 -14.37 -29.58 -13.41
C TYR A 133 -13.79 -28.74 -14.55
N LEU A 134 -14.26 -28.95 -15.78
CA LEU A 134 -13.85 -28.16 -16.95
C LEU A 134 -14.17 -26.67 -16.78
N ALA A 135 -15.36 -26.34 -16.27
CA ALA A 135 -15.73 -24.96 -15.97
C ALA A 135 -14.82 -24.33 -14.90
N LEU A 136 -14.49 -25.07 -13.82
CA LEU A 136 -13.52 -24.63 -12.82
C LEU A 136 -12.12 -24.43 -13.42
N ALA A 137 -11.68 -25.33 -14.30
CA ALA A 137 -10.37 -25.26 -14.94
C ALA A 137 -10.25 -24.06 -15.88
N GLN A 138 -11.31 -23.75 -16.63
CA GLN A 138 -11.38 -22.55 -17.47
C GLN A 138 -11.38 -21.27 -16.63
N GLU A 139 -12.16 -21.21 -15.54
CA GLU A 139 -12.14 -20.06 -14.64
C GLU A 139 -10.77 -19.90 -13.98
N ALA A 140 -10.10 -20.99 -13.62
CA ALA A 140 -8.74 -20.95 -13.10
C ALA A 140 -7.72 -20.45 -14.13
N ALA A 141 -7.86 -20.87 -15.38
CA ALA A 141 -7.04 -20.35 -16.47
C ALA A 141 -7.21 -18.83 -16.62
N ARG A 142 -8.48 -18.38 -16.68
CA ARG A 142 -8.88 -16.96 -16.73
C ARG A 142 -8.28 -16.17 -15.58
N PHE A 143 -8.50 -16.63 -14.36
CA PHE A 143 -8.04 -16.01 -13.13
C PHE A 143 -6.51 -15.88 -13.08
N ARG A 144 -5.77 -16.96 -13.38
CA ARG A 144 -4.31 -16.96 -13.38
C ARG A 144 -3.73 -16.07 -14.48
N GLY A 145 -4.41 -15.98 -15.62
CA GLY A 145 -4.07 -15.02 -16.69
C GLY A 145 -4.12 -13.58 -16.18
N ALA A 146 -5.26 -13.18 -15.60
CA ALA A 146 -5.44 -11.86 -14.99
C ALA A 146 -4.42 -11.60 -13.86
N GLN A 147 -4.21 -12.56 -12.96
CA GLN A 147 -3.29 -12.42 -11.84
C GLN A 147 -1.84 -12.20 -12.29
N ARG A 148 -1.43 -12.83 -13.39
CA ARG A 148 -0.07 -12.69 -13.93
C ARG A 148 0.17 -11.29 -14.51
N ALA A 149 -0.83 -10.71 -15.18
CA ALA A 149 -0.77 -9.31 -15.62
C ALA A 149 -0.68 -8.33 -14.44
N VAL A 150 -1.47 -8.54 -13.38
CA VAL A 150 -1.36 -7.73 -12.14
C VAL A 150 0.02 -7.87 -11.50
N HIS A 151 0.57 -9.08 -11.45
CA HIS A 151 1.90 -9.33 -10.91
C HIS A 151 3.00 -8.60 -11.69
N ASP A 152 2.98 -8.69 -13.02
CA ASP A 152 3.94 -7.99 -13.88
C ASP A 152 3.85 -6.48 -13.68
N ALA A 153 2.65 -5.92 -13.66
CA ALA A 153 2.47 -4.48 -13.43
C ALA A 153 2.97 -4.04 -12.07
N ARG A 154 2.72 -4.83 -11.02
CA ARG A 154 3.24 -4.57 -9.67
C ARG A 154 4.76 -4.56 -9.70
N ASP A 155 5.38 -5.55 -10.32
CA ASP A 155 6.82 -5.67 -10.37
C ASP A 155 7.47 -4.56 -11.21
N GLN A 156 6.87 -4.18 -12.33
CA GLN A 156 7.38 -3.07 -13.14
C GLN A 156 7.22 -1.73 -12.44
N CYS A 157 6.06 -1.46 -11.83
CA CYS A 157 5.89 -0.26 -11.00
C CYS A 157 6.88 -0.25 -9.82
N LYS A 158 7.19 -1.42 -9.24
CA LYS A 158 8.24 -1.55 -8.22
C LYS A 158 9.62 -1.21 -8.81
N ALA A 159 9.97 -1.75 -9.97
CA ALA A 159 11.23 -1.45 -10.65
C ALA A 159 11.34 0.06 -10.93
N ILE A 160 10.29 0.70 -11.46
CA ILE A 160 10.21 2.15 -11.69
C ILE A 160 10.44 2.91 -10.38
N CYS A 161 9.75 2.53 -9.28
CA CYS A 161 9.96 3.15 -7.97
C CYS A 161 11.39 2.98 -7.42
N LEU A 162 12.10 1.96 -7.86
CA LEU A 162 13.50 1.69 -7.51
C LEU A 162 14.50 2.41 -8.43
N MET A 163 14.06 3.37 -9.26
CA MET A 163 15.00 4.21 -10.00
C MET A 163 16.02 4.84 -9.06
N PRO A 164 17.30 4.87 -9.47
CA PRO A 164 18.33 5.50 -8.67
C PRO A 164 18.02 6.98 -8.48
N ARG A 165 18.44 7.52 -7.35
CA ARG A 165 18.28 8.96 -7.09
C ARG A 165 19.29 9.79 -7.87
N HIS A 166 20.50 9.27 -7.97
CA HIS A 166 21.59 9.90 -8.70
C HIS A 166 21.54 9.49 -10.18
N PRO A 167 21.60 10.44 -11.14
CA PRO A 167 21.43 10.16 -12.57
C PRO A 167 22.45 9.16 -13.15
N HIS A 168 23.67 9.14 -12.61
CA HIS A 168 24.71 8.22 -13.10
C HIS A 168 24.65 6.79 -12.52
N ALA A 169 23.78 6.50 -11.56
CA ALA A 169 23.66 5.14 -11.04
C ALA A 169 22.87 4.25 -12.02
N ALA A 170 23.17 2.95 -12.02
CA ALA A 170 22.58 2.01 -12.97
C ALA A 170 21.07 1.86 -12.76
N ARG A 171 20.32 1.81 -13.87
CA ARG A 171 18.89 1.45 -13.85
C ARG A 171 18.73 -0.03 -13.46
N PRO A 172 17.64 -0.39 -12.75
CA PRO A 172 17.19 -1.77 -12.59
C PRO A 172 17.16 -2.53 -13.92
N SER A 173 17.59 -3.79 -13.89
CA SER A 173 17.71 -4.65 -15.08
C SER A 173 16.42 -4.73 -15.92
N ARG A 174 15.25 -4.72 -15.27
CA ARG A 174 13.95 -4.76 -15.95
C ARG A 174 13.59 -3.50 -16.75
N LEU A 175 14.28 -2.39 -16.50
CA LEU A 175 14.10 -1.12 -17.21
C LEU A 175 15.35 -0.73 -18.01
N GLN A 176 16.24 -1.68 -18.27
CA GLN A 176 17.31 -1.47 -19.23
C GLN A 176 16.70 -1.36 -20.64
N PRO A 177 17.27 -0.54 -21.54
CA PRO A 177 16.79 -0.44 -22.92
C PRO A 177 16.67 -1.83 -23.57
N GLY A 178 15.54 -2.10 -24.22
CA GLY A 178 15.26 -3.38 -24.87
C GLY A 178 14.85 -4.52 -23.93
N ALA A 179 14.73 -4.28 -22.62
CA ALA A 179 14.20 -5.30 -21.70
C ALA A 179 12.67 -5.47 -21.82
N LEU A 180 11.95 -4.42 -22.20
CA LEU A 180 10.51 -4.44 -22.44
C LEU A 180 10.20 -4.72 -23.93
N PRO A 181 9.17 -5.52 -24.23
CA PRO A 181 8.25 -6.22 -23.31
C PRO A 181 8.76 -7.60 -22.81
N GLU A 182 9.94 -8.05 -23.20
CA GLU A 182 10.41 -9.43 -23.03
C GLU A 182 10.55 -9.86 -21.56
N CYS A 183 10.85 -8.91 -20.66
CA CYS A 183 10.97 -9.17 -19.23
C CYS A 183 9.62 -9.37 -18.50
N LEU A 184 8.48 -9.19 -19.19
CA LEU A 184 7.14 -9.43 -18.63
C LEU A 184 6.79 -10.91 -18.71
N CYS A 185 6.26 -11.49 -17.62
CA CYS A 185 5.74 -12.86 -17.62
C CYS A 185 4.60 -13.06 -18.63
N VAL A 186 3.80 -12.03 -18.88
CA VAL A 186 2.72 -12.03 -19.88
C VAL A 186 3.26 -12.30 -21.28
N SER A 187 4.49 -11.88 -21.61
CA SER A 187 5.12 -12.17 -22.91
C SER A 187 5.30 -13.67 -23.17
N ALA A 188 5.39 -14.50 -22.12
CA ALA A 188 5.37 -15.95 -22.27
C ALA A 188 3.98 -16.50 -22.61
N LEU A 189 2.91 -15.87 -22.11
CA LEU A 189 1.52 -16.26 -22.46
C LEU A 189 1.21 -15.91 -23.91
N VAL A 190 1.65 -14.75 -24.39
CA VAL A 190 1.52 -14.35 -25.80
C VAL A 190 2.22 -15.36 -26.70
N ARG A 191 3.49 -15.69 -26.42
CA ARG A 191 4.23 -16.71 -27.17
C ARG A 191 3.54 -18.07 -27.16
N LYS A 192 2.97 -18.49 -26.03
CA LYS A 192 2.21 -19.74 -25.95
C LYS A 192 0.97 -19.71 -26.86
N ALA A 193 0.26 -18.59 -26.93
CA ALA A 193 -0.89 -18.43 -27.83
C ALA A 193 -0.45 -18.45 -29.30
N GLU A 194 0.65 -17.76 -29.64
CA GLU A 194 1.24 -17.77 -30.98
C GLU A 194 1.72 -19.15 -31.39
N ASP A 195 2.41 -19.85 -30.49
CA ASP A 195 2.89 -21.21 -30.72
C ASP A 195 1.74 -22.19 -30.96
N LEU A 196 0.66 -22.08 -30.16
CA LEU A 196 -0.53 -22.86 -30.40
C LEU A 196 -1.15 -22.52 -31.76
N ALA A 197 -1.33 -21.24 -32.06
CA ALA A 197 -1.90 -20.79 -33.32
C ALA A 197 -1.12 -21.28 -34.55
N LEU A 198 0.21 -21.15 -34.52
CA LEU A 198 1.08 -21.39 -35.68
C LEU A 198 1.54 -22.84 -35.79
N ARG A 199 1.63 -23.56 -34.66
CA ARG A 199 2.24 -24.90 -34.59
C ARG A 199 1.34 -25.91 -33.88
N HIS A 200 0.02 -25.74 -33.93
CA HIS A 200 -0.92 -26.63 -33.26
C HIS A 200 -0.68 -28.11 -33.56
N GLU A 201 -0.38 -28.48 -34.82
CA GLU A 201 -0.05 -29.85 -35.19
C GLU A 201 1.17 -30.40 -34.43
N GLU A 202 2.28 -29.65 -34.40
CA GLU A 202 3.51 -30.04 -33.69
C GLU A 202 3.31 -30.08 -32.17
N VAL A 203 2.61 -29.08 -31.62
CA VAL A 203 2.29 -28.96 -30.19
C VAL A 203 1.45 -30.16 -29.77
N MET A 204 0.43 -30.51 -30.55
CA MET A 204 -0.44 -31.64 -30.29
C MET A 204 0.28 -32.98 -30.46
N ALA A 205 1.12 -33.13 -31.49
CA ALA A 205 1.94 -34.33 -31.69
C ALA A 205 2.91 -34.55 -30.51
N SER A 206 3.53 -33.49 -30.00
CA SER A 206 4.38 -33.53 -28.79
C SER A 206 3.61 -33.96 -27.55
N TRP A 207 2.37 -33.48 -27.39
CA TRP A 207 1.48 -33.90 -26.32
C TRP A 207 1.12 -35.37 -26.42
N VAL A 208 0.68 -35.84 -27.60
CA VAL A 208 0.35 -37.24 -27.81
C VAL A 208 1.53 -38.15 -27.46
N ARG A 209 2.76 -37.77 -27.82
CA ARG A 209 3.97 -38.50 -27.43
C ARG A 209 4.18 -38.55 -25.90
N ARG A 210 4.01 -37.44 -25.19
CA ARG A 210 4.13 -37.41 -23.72
C ARG A 210 3.08 -38.28 -23.04
N PHE A 211 1.82 -38.23 -23.49
CA PHE A 211 0.75 -39.05 -22.91
C PHE A 211 0.91 -40.52 -23.23
N ALA A 212 1.39 -40.88 -24.42
CA ALA A 212 1.75 -42.25 -24.73
C ALA A 212 2.82 -42.78 -23.75
N SER A 213 3.83 -41.96 -23.42
CA SER A 213 4.84 -42.31 -22.40
C SER A 213 4.23 -42.50 -21.00
N TYR A 214 3.28 -41.65 -20.58
CA TYR A 214 2.59 -41.83 -19.29
C TYR A 214 1.71 -43.09 -19.26
N ALA A 215 1.03 -43.41 -20.37
CA ALA A 215 0.22 -44.63 -20.47
C ALA A 215 1.07 -45.90 -20.43
N ILE A 216 2.25 -45.87 -21.07
CA ILE A 216 3.23 -46.98 -21.00
C ILE A 216 3.69 -47.19 -19.56
N HIS A 217 4.08 -46.13 -18.85
CA HIS A 217 4.50 -46.23 -17.45
C HIS A 217 3.35 -46.60 -16.49
N ALA A 218 2.12 -46.19 -16.76
CA ALA A 218 0.94 -46.60 -16.01
C ALA A 218 0.58 -48.08 -16.25
N GLY A 219 0.80 -48.59 -17.46
CA GLY A 219 0.63 -50.00 -17.81
C GLY A 219 1.73 -50.90 -17.23
N GLU A 220 2.97 -50.41 -17.13
CA GLU A 220 4.09 -51.12 -16.50
C GLU A 220 4.05 -51.07 -14.97
N SER A 221 3.41 -50.05 -14.38
CA SER A 221 3.20 -49.93 -12.92
C SER A 221 1.90 -50.56 -12.42
N ALA A 222 1.11 -51.13 -13.34
CA ALA A 222 -0.03 -51.96 -12.98
C ALA A 222 0.46 -53.31 -12.41
N TRP A 223 0.78 -53.32 -11.12
CA TRP A 223 0.72 -54.49 -10.23
C TRP A 223 1.35 -55.76 -10.82
N ALA A 224 2.68 -55.82 -10.81
CA ALA A 224 3.35 -57.10 -10.60
C ALA A 224 2.94 -57.62 -9.20
N THR A 225 1.74 -58.18 -9.07
CA THR A 225 1.39 -59.10 -8.00
C THR A 225 2.29 -60.32 -8.17
N GLN A 226 3.45 -60.30 -7.50
CA GLN A 226 4.09 -61.56 -7.15
C GLN A 226 3.15 -62.31 -6.19
N PRO A 227 2.81 -63.58 -6.43
CA PRO A 227 2.13 -64.39 -5.45
C PRO A 227 3.10 -64.67 -4.29
N GLY A 228 3.00 -63.89 -3.22
CA GLY A 228 3.62 -64.21 -1.93
C GLY A 228 2.84 -65.30 -1.21
N PRO A 229 3.51 -66.20 -0.46
CA PRO A 229 2.90 -67.40 0.08
C PRO A 229 1.89 -67.08 1.18
N VAL A 230 0.84 -67.89 1.21
CA VAL A 230 -0.13 -67.99 2.29
C VAL A 230 0.60 -68.28 3.60
N GLU A 231 0.43 -67.44 4.62
CA GLU A 231 0.47 -67.89 6.01
C GLU A 231 -0.18 -66.90 6.99
N ALA A 232 -0.58 -67.45 8.12
CA ALA A 232 -1.73 -67.07 8.92
C ALA A 232 -1.52 -65.89 9.88
N GLY A 233 -2.64 -65.28 10.25
CA GLY A 233 -2.86 -64.82 11.62
C GLY A 233 -3.09 -63.32 11.78
N ILE A 234 -4.31 -62.96 12.15
CA ILE A 234 -4.67 -62.28 13.42
C ILE A 234 -6.08 -61.68 13.26
N SER A 235 -6.93 -62.10 14.18
CA SER A 235 -8.39 -61.99 14.22
C SER A 235 -8.91 -60.55 14.36
N ARG A 236 -10.08 -60.29 13.76
CA ARG A 236 -11.01 -59.22 14.13
C ARG A 236 -12.24 -59.83 14.84
N PRO A 237 -12.77 -59.24 15.92
CA PRO A 237 -13.98 -59.74 16.56
C PRO A 237 -15.22 -59.29 15.80
N ALA A 238 -16.16 -60.21 15.67
CA ALA A 238 -17.49 -60.03 15.10
C ALA A 238 -18.39 -59.20 16.02
N ALA A 239 -19.13 -58.26 15.44
CA ALA A 239 -20.34 -57.71 16.04
C ALA A 239 -21.55 -58.29 15.30
N ARG A 240 -22.38 -59.00 16.07
CA ARG A 240 -23.59 -59.71 15.65
C ARG A 240 -24.68 -58.74 15.18
N ALA A 241 -25.33 -59.12 14.08
CA ALA A 241 -26.68 -58.69 13.75
C ALA A 241 -27.69 -59.47 14.61
N ALA A 242 -28.75 -58.78 15.04
CA ALA A 242 -29.98 -59.39 15.51
C ALA A 242 -31.12 -58.92 14.60
N THR A 243 -31.73 -59.89 13.94
CA THR A 243 -32.91 -59.83 13.10
C THR A 243 -34.18 -59.78 13.94
N ALA A 244 -35.21 -59.07 13.47
CA ALA A 244 -36.60 -59.37 13.77
C ALA A 244 -37.45 -59.05 12.53
N ALA A 245 -38.32 -60.01 12.19
CA ALA A 245 -39.16 -60.09 11.01
C ALA A 245 -40.61 -59.68 11.32
N THR A 246 -41.35 -59.25 10.29
CA THR A 246 -42.82 -59.39 10.09
C THR A 246 -43.15 -58.77 8.71
N THR A 247 -43.41 -59.56 7.66
CA THR A 247 -44.70 -60.09 7.12
C THR A 247 -45.49 -59.14 6.21
N ALA A 248 -45.73 -59.65 4.98
CA ALA A 248 -46.89 -59.50 4.08
C ALA A 248 -47.26 -58.09 3.55
N ASP A 249 -47.18 -57.87 2.23
CA ASP A 249 -48.24 -58.21 1.26
C ASP A 249 -47.81 -57.83 -0.18
N GLU A 250 -48.19 -58.69 -1.12
CA GLU A 250 -48.17 -58.51 -2.58
C GLU A 250 -49.63 -58.23 -3.04
N PRO A 251 -49.93 -57.63 -4.22
CA PRO A 251 -49.76 -58.37 -5.47
C PRO A 251 -49.46 -57.57 -6.77
N ALA A 252 -48.74 -58.27 -7.66
CA ALA A 252 -48.91 -58.45 -9.11
C ALA A 252 -49.54 -57.37 -10.03
N ALA A 253 -48.81 -57.08 -11.13
CA ALA A 253 -49.32 -56.97 -12.52
C ALA A 253 -48.11 -57.02 -13.50
N THR A 254 -47.80 -58.16 -14.12
CA THR A 254 -48.13 -58.60 -15.49
C THR A 254 -47.80 -57.62 -16.62
N GLY A 255 -46.95 -58.06 -17.56
CA GLY A 255 -46.83 -57.44 -18.89
C GLY A 255 -45.54 -57.80 -19.63
N GLY A 256 -45.40 -59.05 -20.07
CA GLY A 256 -44.36 -59.44 -21.02
C GLY A 256 -44.74 -59.12 -22.46
N CYS A 257 -43.75 -58.98 -23.34
CA CYS A 257 -43.89 -59.33 -24.75
C CYS A 257 -42.52 -59.69 -25.34
N ALA A 258 -42.47 -60.90 -25.90
CA ALA A 258 -41.34 -61.53 -26.53
C ALA A 258 -41.11 -61.03 -27.98
N ALA A 259 -39.98 -61.46 -28.52
CA ALA A 259 -39.40 -61.17 -29.84
C ALA A 259 -40.30 -61.55 -31.05
N PRO A 260 -39.84 -61.31 -32.30
CA PRO A 260 -38.99 -62.34 -32.91
C PRO A 260 -37.87 -61.81 -33.83
N ALA A 261 -36.82 -62.62 -33.94
CA ALA A 261 -35.92 -62.65 -35.10
C ALA A 261 -36.64 -63.27 -36.31
N PRO A 262 -36.10 -63.11 -37.53
CA PRO A 262 -35.58 -64.31 -38.17
C PRO A 262 -34.25 -64.13 -38.92
N ALA A 263 -33.60 -65.28 -39.10
CA ALA A 263 -32.36 -65.53 -39.80
C ALA A 263 -32.50 -65.42 -41.34
N ALA A 264 -31.38 -65.22 -42.04
CA ALA A 264 -30.88 -66.18 -43.04
C ALA A 264 -29.53 -65.75 -43.65
N SER A 265 -28.80 -66.77 -44.08
CA SER A 265 -27.45 -66.86 -44.62
C SER A 265 -27.12 -65.96 -45.82
N SER A 266 -25.84 -65.63 -45.97
CA SER A 266 -25.08 -65.95 -47.19
C SER A 266 -23.58 -65.92 -46.89
N ALA A 267 -22.93 -67.05 -47.14
CA ALA A 267 -21.49 -67.18 -47.17
C ALA A 267 -20.99 -66.59 -48.49
N GLU A 268 -20.08 -65.62 -48.43
CA GLU A 268 -19.30 -65.22 -49.60
C GLU A 268 -17.88 -64.79 -49.22
N ARG A 269 -16.99 -65.05 -50.17
CA ARG A 269 -15.57 -65.28 -50.05
C ARG A 269 -14.78 -64.03 -49.66
N MET A 270 -13.70 -64.26 -48.92
CA MET A 270 -12.61 -63.29 -48.74
C MET A 270 -11.99 -62.92 -50.11
N PRO A 271 -11.80 -61.63 -50.41
CA PRO A 271 -10.71 -61.18 -51.24
C PRO A 271 -9.54 -60.74 -50.35
N THR A 272 -8.38 -61.32 -50.60
CA THR A 272 -7.08 -60.80 -50.18
C THR A 272 -6.90 -59.39 -50.76
N VAL A 273 -7.01 -58.36 -49.91
CA VAL A 273 -6.67 -56.99 -50.28
C VAL A 273 -5.14 -56.88 -50.24
N GLY A 274 -4.53 -56.89 -51.44
CA GLY A 274 -3.15 -56.49 -51.63
C GLY A 274 -2.91 -55.05 -51.17
N ALA A 275 -1.75 -54.82 -50.57
CA ALA A 275 -1.30 -53.50 -50.15
C ALA A 275 -1.36 -52.51 -51.32
N PRO A 276 -1.98 -51.32 -51.17
CA PRO A 276 -1.93 -50.29 -52.20
C PRO A 276 -0.50 -49.77 -52.35
N PRO A 277 -0.07 -49.39 -53.57
CA PRO A 277 1.24 -48.80 -53.78
C PRO A 277 1.35 -47.51 -52.97
N VAL A 278 2.45 -47.37 -52.25
CA VAL A 278 2.88 -46.15 -51.56
C VAL A 278 2.87 -45.02 -52.58
N ARG A 279 1.84 -44.17 -52.53
CA ARG A 279 1.86 -42.89 -53.25
C ARG A 279 2.93 -42.02 -52.58
N ALA A 280 3.86 -41.53 -53.39
CA ALA A 280 4.81 -40.51 -52.98
C ALA A 280 4.05 -39.33 -52.34
N PRO A 281 4.58 -38.73 -51.26
CA PRO A 281 3.94 -37.60 -50.60
C PRO A 281 3.71 -36.47 -51.61
N PRO A 282 2.56 -35.77 -51.57
CA PRO A 282 2.37 -34.59 -52.39
C PRO A 282 3.49 -33.57 -52.07
N PRO A 283 4.00 -32.83 -53.07
CA PRO A 283 4.95 -31.76 -52.80
C PRO A 283 4.35 -30.79 -51.78
N PRO A 284 5.16 -30.24 -50.86
CA PRO A 284 4.64 -29.37 -49.81
C PRO A 284 3.82 -28.25 -50.45
N LEU A 285 2.58 -28.10 -49.99
CA LEU A 285 1.73 -26.96 -50.34
C LEU A 285 2.56 -25.70 -50.07
N ARG A 286 2.82 -24.92 -51.13
CA ARG A 286 3.42 -23.60 -51.00
C ARG A 286 2.62 -22.85 -49.96
N ALA A 287 3.28 -22.49 -48.86
CA ALA A 287 2.69 -21.63 -47.84
C ALA A 287 2.08 -20.40 -48.54
N PRO A 288 0.86 -19.97 -48.16
CA PRO A 288 0.33 -18.72 -48.67
C PRO A 288 1.35 -17.61 -48.42
N PRO A 289 1.50 -16.64 -49.33
CA PRO A 289 2.42 -15.53 -49.13
C PRO A 289 2.12 -14.93 -47.76
N ARG A 290 3.15 -14.88 -46.90
CA ARG A 290 3.08 -14.16 -45.63
C ARG A 290 2.63 -12.75 -45.95
N ALA A 291 1.34 -12.46 -45.76
CA ALA A 291 0.88 -11.11 -45.59
C ALA A 291 1.50 -10.65 -44.27
N CYS A 292 2.71 -10.11 -44.35
CA CYS A 292 3.28 -9.30 -43.30
C CYS A 292 2.28 -8.18 -43.05
N VAL A 293 1.43 -8.35 -42.04
CA VAL A 293 0.76 -7.22 -41.41
C VAL A 293 1.91 -6.36 -40.91
N ALA A 294 2.21 -5.30 -41.65
CA ALA A 294 3.26 -4.36 -41.29
C ALA A 294 2.92 -3.87 -39.88
N ALA A 295 3.75 -4.24 -38.91
CA ALA A 295 3.74 -3.58 -37.62
C ALA A 295 3.87 -2.07 -37.88
N PRO A 296 3.12 -1.21 -37.16
CA PRO A 296 3.36 0.22 -37.26
C PRO A 296 4.85 0.45 -37.01
N ALA A 297 5.52 1.11 -37.95
CA ALA A 297 6.96 1.30 -37.91
C ALA A 297 7.34 1.96 -36.58
N ALA A 298 7.86 1.16 -35.65
CA ALA A 298 8.47 1.68 -34.46
C ALA A 298 9.64 2.55 -34.92
N MET A 299 9.60 3.82 -34.54
CA MET A 299 10.65 4.78 -34.83
C MET A 299 11.99 4.16 -34.38
N PRO A 300 12.99 4.01 -35.27
CA PRO A 300 14.23 3.34 -34.91
C PRO A 300 14.92 4.12 -33.77
N PRO A 301 15.38 3.44 -32.70
CA PRO A 301 16.11 4.10 -31.64
C PRO A 301 17.41 4.68 -32.21
N ASP A 302 17.63 5.98 -32.01
CA ASP A 302 18.85 6.68 -32.40
C ASP A 302 20.07 6.05 -31.68
N PRO A 303 20.99 5.39 -32.42
CA PRO A 303 22.14 4.70 -31.83
C PRO A 303 23.20 5.67 -31.27
N GLY A 304 23.03 6.98 -31.45
CA GLY A 304 23.90 8.02 -30.88
C GLY A 304 23.58 8.44 -29.44
N ARG A 305 22.46 7.98 -28.85
CA ARG A 305 22.17 8.19 -27.42
C ARG A 305 23.09 7.31 -26.56
N ALA A 306 24.31 7.78 -26.33
CA ALA A 306 25.21 7.25 -25.32
C ALA A 306 24.44 7.03 -24.00
N SER A 307 24.58 5.84 -23.42
CA SER A 307 23.98 5.19 -22.23
C SER A 307 23.35 5.97 -21.05
N GLY A 308 23.25 7.29 -21.04
CA GLY A 308 22.60 8.07 -20.00
C GLY A 308 21.39 8.80 -20.55
N TYR A 309 20.20 8.46 -20.06
CA TYR A 309 19.06 9.36 -20.16
C TYR A 309 19.46 10.67 -19.46
N ASP A 310 19.86 11.68 -20.22
CA ASP A 310 20.09 13.02 -19.69
C ASP A 310 18.73 13.69 -19.42
N VAL A 311 18.01 13.15 -18.43
CA VAL A 311 16.71 13.66 -18.00
C VAL A 311 16.82 15.12 -17.52
N LEU A 312 18.01 15.56 -17.12
CA LEU A 312 18.27 16.94 -16.71
C LEU A 312 18.69 17.83 -17.87
N GLY A 313 19.08 17.26 -19.02
CA GLY A 313 19.44 17.99 -20.23
C GLY A 313 18.32 18.85 -20.76
N ALA A 314 17.08 18.34 -20.73
CA ALA A 314 15.89 19.12 -21.10
C ALA A 314 15.69 20.33 -20.16
N VAL A 315 15.87 20.15 -18.85
CA VAL A 315 15.76 21.24 -17.87
C VAL A 315 16.89 22.25 -18.09
N THR A 316 18.12 21.77 -18.28
CA THR A 316 19.31 22.60 -18.52
C THR A 316 19.16 23.42 -19.81
N ALA A 317 18.59 22.83 -20.87
CA ALA A 317 18.27 23.54 -22.11
C ALA A 317 17.27 24.68 -21.86
N ARG A 318 16.18 24.42 -21.11
CA ARG A 318 15.20 25.46 -20.75
C ARG A 318 15.79 26.58 -19.91
N LEU A 319 16.67 26.26 -18.95
CA LEU A 319 17.37 27.27 -18.15
C LEU A 319 18.25 28.17 -19.02
N ARG A 320 18.96 27.59 -20.00
CA ARG A 320 19.80 28.34 -20.95
C ARG A 320 18.96 29.18 -21.92
N GLU A 321 17.85 28.63 -22.44
CA GLU A 321 16.88 29.36 -23.28
C GLU A 321 16.30 30.57 -22.54
N ALA A 322 16.11 30.45 -21.22
CA ALA A 322 15.67 31.53 -20.35
C ALA A 322 16.78 32.55 -20.00
N GLY A 323 17.99 32.41 -20.59
CA GLY A 323 19.10 33.33 -20.40
C GLY A 323 19.86 33.18 -19.08
N LEU A 324 19.67 32.07 -18.36
CA LEU A 324 20.37 31.86 -17.09
C LEU A 324 21.85 31.49 -17.30
N PRO A 325 22.78 32.13 -16.57
CA PRO A 325 24.20 31.80 -16.64
C PRO A 325 24.53 30.34 -16.31
N PRO A 326 25.64 29.78 -16.85
CA PRO A 326 26.05 28.40 -16.57
C PRO A 326 26.20 28.04 -15.07
N PRO A 327 26.75 28.91 -14.19
CA PRO A 327 26.84 28.60 -12.76
C PRO A 327 25.47 28.38 -12.09
N ILE A 328 24.46 29.16 -12.49
CA ILE A 328 23.09 29.02 -12.00
C ILE A 328 22.44 27.76 -12.56
N CYS A 329 22.65 27.45 -13.84
CA CYS A 329 22.18 26.19 -14.43
C CYS A 329 22.73 24.97 -13.66
N GLU A 330 24.01 25.02 -13.30
CA GLU A 330 24.67 23.97 -12.53
C GLU A 330 24.12 23.86 -11.09
N PHE A 331 23.91 25.00 -10.42
CA PHE A 331 23.23 25.02 -9.12
C PHE A 331 21.85 24.36 -9.17
N VAL A 332 21.01 24.76 -10.14
CA VAL A 332 19.67 24.19 -10.32
C VAL A 332 19.77 22.68 -10.58
N ARG A 333 20.73 22.24 -11.40
CA ARG A 333 21.00 20.81 -11.64
C ARG A 333 21.29 20.06 -10.33
N CYS A 334 22.16 20.60 -9.48
CA CYS A 334 22.49 20.03 -8.16
C CYS A 334 21.27 19.98 -7.23
N VAL A 335 20.46 21.04 -7.16
CA VAL A 335 19.19 21.07 -6.41
C VAL A 335 18.25 19.96 -6.89
N LEU A 336 18.07 19.80 -8.21
CA LEU A 336 17.20 18.79 -8.79
C LEU A 336 17.67 17.36 -8.48
N VAL A 337 18.98 17.11 -8.41
CA VAL A 337 19.52 15.82 -7.97
C VAL A 337 19.27 15.63 -6.47
N ALA A 338 19.65 16.59 -5.63
CA ALA A 338 19.52 16.54 -4.18
C ALA A 338 18.07 16.35 -3.71
N ARG A 339 17.10 17.00 -4.35
CA ARG A 339 15.67 16.89 -4.00
C ARG A 339 14.96 15.73 -4.68
N GLY A 340 15.66 14.96 -5.53
CA GLY A 340 15.15 13.76 -6.18
C GLY A 340 14.24 14.01 -7.39
N ALA A 341 14.37 15.16 -8.04
CA ALA A 341 13.67 15.50 -9.28
C ALA A 341 14.20 14.66 -10.46
N SER A 342 15.52 14.42 -10.52
CA SER A 342 16.12 13.53 -11.53
C SER A 342 15.44 12.15 -11.52
N LYS A 343 15.24 11.57 -10.33
CA LYS A 343 14.51 10.31 -10.16
C LYS A 343 13.05 10.42 -10.61
N ALA A 344 12.38 11.51 -10.28
CA ALA A 344 10.98 11.72 -10.65
C ALA A 344 10.80 11.76 -12.17
N LEU A 345 11.68 12.48 -12.88
CA LEU A 345 11.71 12.53 -14.34
C LEU A 345 11.98 11.16 -14.95
N GLN A 346 12.99 10.44 -14.46
CA GLN A 346 13.26 9.05 -14.89
C GLN A 346 12.06 8.12 -14.65
N MET A 347 11.33 8.29 -13.55
CA MET A 347 10.14 7.51 -13.26
C MET A 347 9.02 7.80 -14.25
N ARG A 348 8.79 9.07 -14.62
CA ARG A 348 7.81 9.46 -15.65
C ARG A 348 8.14 8.82 -16.99
N ASP A 349 9.39 8.94 -17.44
CA ASP A 349 9.81 8.45 -18.76
C ASP A 349 9.75 6.91 -18.81
N ALA A 350 10.19 6.22 -17.74
CA ALA A 350 10.07 4.77 -17.63
C ALA A 350 8.61 4.28 -17.56
N LEU A 351 7.71 5.07 -16.97
CA LEU A 351 6.29 4.76 -16.92
C LEU A 351 5.64 4.87 -18.32
N ALA A 352 6.04 5.87 -19.12
CA ALA A 352 5.60 6.02 -20.49
C ALA A 352 6.09 4.87 -21.38
N GLU A 353 7.37 4.49 -21.26
CA GLU A 353 7.96 3.32 -21.94
C GLU A 353 7.19 2.04 -21.57
N TYR A 354 6.90 1.84 -20.28
CA TYR A 354 6.12 0.69 -19.83
C TYR A 354 4.68 0.69 -20.37
N GLY A 355 3.99 1.84 -20.35
CA GLY A 355 2.65 1.97 -20.91
C GLY A 355 2.60 1.58 -22.39
N ALA A 356 3.51 2.12 -23.21
CA ALA A 356 3.60 1.81 -24.63
C ALA A 356 3.91 0.32 -24.89
N ALA A 357 4.84 -0.26 -24.13
CA ALA A 357 5.16 -1.69 -24.24
C ALA A 357 3.96 -2.58 -23.88
N LEU A 358 3.16 -2.19 -22.88
CA LEU A 358 1.98 -2.94 -22.46
C LEU A 358 0.86 -2.90 -23.51
N GLU A 359 0.67 -1.74 -24.17
CA GLU A 359 -0.27 -1.59 -25.29
C GLU A 359 0.12 -2.45 -26.49
N ALA A 360 1.39 -2.38 -26.91
CA ALA A 360 1.91 -3.20 -28.00
C ALA A 360 1.79 -4.70 -27.70
N LEU A 361 2.12 -5.11 -26.46
CA LEU A 361 1.97 -6.49 -26.02
C LEU A 361 0.50 -6.93 -26.00
N GLY A 362 -0.42 -6.06 -25.56
CA GLY A 362 -1.86 -6.31 -25.57
C GLY A 362 -2.40 -6.50 -26.99
N ALA A 363 -2.00 -5.65 -27.94
CA ALA A 363 -2.38 -5.78 -29.35
C ALA A 363 -1.87 -7.10 -29.96
N ARG A 364 -0.59 -7.44 -29.72
CA ARG A 364 0.01 -8.70 -30.14
C ARG A 364 -0.71 -9.92 -29.54
N HIS A 365 -1.08 -9.84 -28.26
CA HIS A 365 -1.84 -10.90 -27.59
C HIS A 365 -3.21 -11.09 -28.23
N ASN A 366 -3.96 -10.02 -28.46
CA ASN A 366 -5.28 -10.10 -29.10
C ASN A 366 -5.19 -10.73 -30.50
N ALA A 367 -4.21 -10.34 -31.31
CA ALA A 367 -3.97 -10.96 -32.61
C ALA A 367 -3.70 -12.48 -32.49
N ALA A 368 -2.88 -12.90 -31.54
CA ALA A 368 -2.63 -14.32 -31.28
C ALA A 368 -3.90 -15.06 -30.84
N LEU A 369 -4.75 -14.44 -30.01
CA LEU A 369 -6.01 -15.04 -29.57
C LEU A 369 -7.01 -15.20 -30.72
N GLU A 370 -7.08 -14.26 -31.66
CA GLU A 370 -7.91 -14.43 -32.86
C GLU A 370 -7.46 -15.64 -33.69
N LEU A 371 -6.14 -15.85 -33.83
CA LEU A 371 -5.62 -17.03 -34.52
C LEU A 371 -5.97 -18.32 -33.77
N VAL A 372 -5.89 -18.33 -32.44
CA VAL A 372 -6.33 -19.48 -31.62
C VAL A 372 -7.82 -19.75 -31.82
N ARG A 373 -8.67 -18.72 -31.91
CA ARG A 373 -10.10 -18.88 -32.21
C ARG A 373 -10.33 -19.45 -33.61
N ALA A 374 -9.49 -19.10 -34.58
CA ALA A 374 -9.60 -19.60 -35.96
C ALA A 374 -9.27 -21.10 -36.07
N ILE A 375 -8.29 -21.60 -35.31
CA ILE A 375 -7.92 -23.02 -35.32
C ILE A 375 -8.76 -23.88 -34.35
N ARG A 376 -9.55 -23.25 -33.48
CA ARG A 376 -10.42 -23.92 -32.51
C ARG A 376 -11.47 -24.77 -33.26
N PRO A 377 -11.51 -26.10 -33.08
CA PRO A 377 -12.50 -26.96 -33.74
C PRO A 377 -13.94 -26.52 -33.47
N ARG A 378 -14.78 -26.52 -34.51
CA ARG A 378 -16.23 -26.28 -34.33
C ARG A 378 -16.94 -27.50 -33.74
N ASP A 379 -16.43 -28.69 -34.06
CA ASP A 379 -16.97 -29.95 -33.60
C ASP A 379 -15.87 -30.80 -32.94
N ALA A 380 -15.88 -30.80 -31.61
CA ALA A 380 -14.98 -31.60 -30.78
C ALA A 380 -15.20 -33.11 -30.92
N SER A 381 -16.38 -33.55 -31.40
CA SER A 381 -16.72 -34.97 -31.53
C SER A 381 -16.10 -35.63 -32.76
N SER A 382 -15.57 -34.84 -33.69
CA SER A 382 -14.97 -35.32 -34.94
C SER A 382 -13.74 -36.20 -34.74
N SER A 383 -12.96 -35.99 -33.67
CA SER A 383 -11.84 -36.85 -33.31
C SER A 383 -11.32 -36.58 -31.88
N PRO A 384 -10.62 -37.55 -31.25
CA PRO A 384 -9.91 -37.30 -29.99
C PRO A 384 -8.88 -36.16 -30.07
N TYR A 385 -8.28 -35.95 -31.26
CA TYR A 385 -7.40 -34.82 -31.52
C TYR A 385 -8.16 -33.49 -31.42
N ALA A 386 -9.32 -33.39 -32.10
CA ALA A 386 -10.15 -32.19 -32.10
C ALA A 386 -10.64 -31.84 -30.69
N ALA A 387 -11.09 -32.82 -29.90
CA ALA A 387 -11.49 -32.60 -28.50
C ALA A 387 -10.35 -32.03 -27.64
N ARG A 388 -9.13 -32.56 -27.79
CA ARG A 388 -7.97 -32.06 -27.03
C ARG A 388 -7.52 -30.67 -27.49
N LEU A 389 -7.52 -30.44 -28.80
CA LEU A 389 -7.21 -29.12 -29.36
C LEU A 389 -8.23 -28.08 -28.87
N GLN A 390 -9.52 -28.43 -28.86
CA GLN A 390 -10.59 -27.61 -28.31
C GLN A 390 -10.32 -27.24 -26.85
N MET A 391 -10.06 -28.25 -26.00
CA MET A 391 -9.78 -28.04 -24.58
C MET A 391 -8.56 -27.12 -24.37
N HIS A 392 -7.50 -27.31 -25.16
CA HIS A 392 -6.29 -26.48 -25.06
C HIS A 392 -6.53 -25.05 -25.55
N ALA A 393 -7.25 -24.89 -26.68
CA ALA A 393 -7.67 -23.60 -27.20
C ALA A 393 -8.54 -22.86 -26.17
N ASP A 394 -9.53 -23.52 -25.58
CA ASP A 394 -10.39 -22.95 -24.55
C ASP A 394 -9.59 -22.49 -23.33
N TYR A 395 -8.63 -23.29 -22.88
CA TYR A 395 -7.73 -22.93 -21.77
C TYR A 395 -6.89 -21.70 -22.11
N VAL A 396 -6.29 -21.65 -23.31
CA VAL A 396 -5.48 -20.51 -23.76
C VAL A 396 -6.34 -19.26 -23.96
N LEU A 397 -7.53 -19.39 -24.53
CA LEU A 397 -8.46 -18.29 -24.72
C LEU A 397 -8.96 -17.73 -23.38
N ALA A 398 -9.34 -18.58 -22.43
CA ALA A 398 -9.81 -18.15 -21.12
C ALA A 398 -8.73 -17.34 -20.38
N GLY A 399 -7.51 -17.88 -20.26
CA GLY A 399 -6.39 -17.19 -19.62
C GLY A 399 -5.90 -15.96 -20.39
N GLY A 400 -5.82 -16.08 -21.71
CA GLY A 400 -5.33 -15.02 -22.59
C GLY A 400 -6.24 -13.80 -22.63
N CYS A 401 -7.56 -14.00 -22.77
CA CYS A 401 -8.52 -12.90 -22.83
C CYS A 401 -8.52 -12.07 -21.54
N ALA A 402 -8.54 -12.72 -20.37
CA ALA A 402 -8.52 -12.00 -19.09
C ALA A 402 -7.17 -11.30 -18.85
N CYS A 403 -6.06 -11.94 -19.23
CA CYS A 403 -4.75 -11.31 -19.21
C CYS A 403 -4.70 -10.05 -20.08
N ALA A 404 -5.16 -10.13 -21.33
CA ALA A 404 -5.20 -8.99 -22.26
C ALA A 404 -6.10 -7.86 -21.74
N ALA A 405 -7.27 -8.19 -21.17
CA ALA A 405 -8.17 -7.20 -20.57
C ALA A 405 -7.51 -6.45 -19.40
N VAL A 406 -6.83 -7.16 -18.49
CA VAL A 406 -6.09 -6.54 -17.39
C VAL A 406 -4.92 -5.70 -17.91
N CYS A 407 -4.17 -6.17 -18.91
CA CYS A 407 -3.10 -5.36 -19.52
C CYS A 407 -3.65 -4.06 -20.11
N ALA A 408 -4.79 -4.09 -20.80
CA ALA A 408 -5.42 -2.91 -21.36
C ALA A 408 -5.90 -1.92 -20.28
N ASP A 409 -6.50 -2.42 -19.21
CA ASP A 409 -6.95 -1.61 -18.08
C ASP A 409 -5.76 -0.97 -17.32
N ILE A 410 -4.67 -1.72 -17.13
CA ILE A 410 -3.43 -1.19 -16.56
C ILE A 410 -2.80 -0.14 -17.48
N ALA A 411 -2.73 -0.38 -18.79
CA ALA A 411 -2.24 0.63 -19.74
C ALA A 411 -3.07 1.93 -19.66
N ARG A 412 -4.41 1.81 -19.57
CA ARG A 412 -5.31 2.94 -19.35
C ARG A 412 -4.98 3.66 -18.03
N ALA A 413 -4.81 2.93 -16.93
CA ALA A 413 -4.41 3.51 -15.65
C ALA A 413 -3.07 4.25 -15.74
N LEU A 414 -2.07 3.69 -16.43
CA LEU A 414 -0.77 4.32 -16.64
C LEU A 414 -0.88 5.64 -17.42
N ARG A 415 -1.69 5.69 -18.48
CA ARG A 415 -1.95 6.94 -19.22
C ARG A 415 -2.58 8.00 -18.34
N ARG A 416 -3.49 7.62 -17.45
CA ARG A 416 -4.10 8.54 -16.48
C ARG A 416 -3.09 9.07 -15.48
N VAL A 417 -2.21 8.21 -14.97
CA VAL A 417 -1.08 8.64 -14.13
C VAL A 417 -0.19 9.62 -14.89
N LEU A 418 0.17 9.35 -16.14
CA LEU A 418 0.99 10.25 -16.97
C LEU A 418 0.30 11.59 -17.29
N ALA A 419 -1.03 11.63 -17.28
CA ALA A 419 -1.83 12.83 -17.49
C ALA A 419 -1.98 13.68 -16.21
N VAL A 420 -1.48 13.21 -15.06
CA VAL A 420 -1.47 14.00 -13.83
C VAL A 420 -0.59 15.22 -14.04
N ARG A 421 -1.19 16.39 -13.82
CA ARG A 421 -0.53 17.68 -13.80
C ARG A 421 -0.45 18.19 -12.37
N ASP A 422 0.71 18.67 -11.97
CA ASP A 422 0.93 19.35 -10.71
C ASP A 422 0.67 20.85 -10.96
N CYS A 423 -0.59 21.27 -10.85
CA CYS A 423 -0.91 22.69 -10.78
C CYS A 423 -1.13 23.05 -9.31
N ALA A 424 -0.37 24.02 -8.82
CA ALA A 424 -0.36 24.45 -7.42
C ALA A 424 -1.78 24.77 -6.91
N ASP A 425 -2.67 25.24 -7.79
CA ASP A 425 -4.04 25.62 -7.45
C ASP A 425 -5.01 24.44 -7.30
N THR A 426 -4.70 23.24 -7.82
CA THR A 426 -5.64 22.08 -7.75
C THR A 426 -5.19 20.95 -6.84
N MET A 427 -3.99 21.02 -6.24
CA MET A 427 -3.49 19.97 -5.34
C MET A 427 -4.40 19.74 -4.13
N ALA A 428 -5.07 20.79 -3.61
CA ALA A 428 -6.04 20.66 -2.52
C ALA A 428 -7.40 20.06 -2.96
N GLU A 429 -7.68 20.04 -4.27
CA GLU A 429 -8.97 19.62 -4.83
C GLU A 429 -8.90 18.27 -5.55
N ARG A 430 -7.74 17.89 -6.08
CA ARG A 430 -7.57 16.62 -6.80
C ARG A 430 -7.25 15.47 -5.85
N ALA A 431 -8.26 14.64 -5.61
CA ALA A 431 -8.07 13.33 -4.99
C ALA A 431 -7.01 12.51 -5.78
N PRO A 432 -6.07 11.85 -5.09
CA PRO A 432 -5.04 11.03 -5.74
C PRO A 432 -5.70 9.88 -6.49
N LEU A 433 -5.29 9.59 -7.73
CA LEU A 433 -5.88 8.56 -8.61
C LEU A 433 -5.83 7.16 -7.98
N PHE A 434 -4.78 6.89 -7.21
CA PHE A 434 -4.61 5.67 -6.46
C PHE A 434 -4.26 6.00 -5.02
N LEU A 435 -4.79 5.22 -4.09
CA LEU A 435 -4.39 5.26 -2.69
C LEU A 435 -4.27 3.85 -2.15
N ALA A 436 -3.38 3.63 -1.20
CA ALA A 436 -3.38 2.40 -0.43
C ALA A 436 -2.90 2.69 0.99
N SER A 437 -3.72 2.37 1.99
CA SER A 437 -3.34 2.53 3.39
C SER A 437 -2.53 1.33 3.89
N GLU A 438 -1.83 1.55 4.99
CA GLU A 438 -1.07 0.52 5.69
C GLU A 438 -1.99 -0.58 6.26
N VAL A 439 -3.21 -0.21 6.67
CA VAL A 439 -4.24 -1.13 7.19
C VAL A 439 -4.93 -1.97 6.10
N GLY A 440 -4.44 -1.91 4.86
CA GLY A 440 -4.90 -2.79 3.78
C GLY A 440 -6.03 -2.23 2.93
N SER A 441 -6.42 -0.97 3.16
CA SER A 441 -7.29 -0.25 2.24
C SER A 441 -6.57 0.08 0.95
N MET A 442 -7.34 0.14 -0.11
CA MET A 442 -6.94 0.71 -1.36
C MET A 442 -7.93 1.83 -1.68
N TRP A 443 -7.65 2.63 -2.68
CA TRP A 443 -8.58 3.45 -3.43
C TRP A 443 -8.02 3.49 -4.84
N PHE A 444 -8.91 3.47 -5.79
CA PHE A 444 -8.57 3.67 -7.18
C PHE A 444 -9.74 4.38 -7.82
N ASP A 445 -9.45 5.10 -8.87
CA ASP A 445 -10.45 5.74 -9.69
C ASP A 445 -11.48 4.72 -10.23
N LEU A 446 -12.75 5.11 -10.33
CA LEU A 446 -13.88 4.21 -10.65
C LEU A 446 -13.69 3.44 -11.96
N ASP A 447 -12.88 3.95 -12.89
CA ASP A 447 -12.63 3.30 -14.18
C ASP A 447 -11.50 2.24 -14.14
N PHE A 448 -10.93 1.93 -12.98
CA PHE A 448 -9.93 0.86 -12.84
C PHE A 448 -10.62 -0.48 -12.60
N GLU A 449 -10.82 -1.24 -13.68
CA GLU A 449 -11.64 -2.47 -13.70
C GLU A 449 -10.88 -3.73 -13.29
N SER A 450 -9.54 -3.71 -13.25
CA SER A 450 -8.68 -4.86 -12.92
C SER A 450 -9.12 -5.62 -11.66
N PRO A 451 -9.58 -4.97 -10.57
CA PRO A 451 -10.12 -5.66 -9.40
C PRO A 451 -11.38 -6.45 -9.71
N GLN A 452 -12.26 -5.93 -10.55
CA GLN A 452 -13.48 -6.62 -10.99
C GLN A 452 -13.16 -7.75 -11.97
N ILE A 453 -12.21 -7.54 -12.89
CA ILE A 453 -11.76 -8.58 -13.83
C ILE A 453 -11.12 -9.75 -13.07
N LEU A 454 -10.27 -9.47 -12.08
CA LEU A 454 -9.57 -10.47 -11.30
C LEU A 454 -10.46 -11.15 -10.26
N LEU A 455 -11.23 -10.39 -9.48
CA LEU A 455 -11.93 -10.92 -8.30
C LEU A 455 -13.44 -11.03 -8.50
N GLY A 456 -14.04 -10.27 -9.41
CA GLY A 456 -15.49 -10.13 -9.53
C GLY A 456 -16.22 -11.43 -9.86
N THR A 457 -15.68 -12.23 -10.79
CA THR A 457 -16.27 -13.53 -11.17
C THR A 457 -15.74 -14.68 -10.30
N THR A 458 -14.43 -14.69 -10.04
CA THR A 458 -13.78 -15.83 -9.40
C THR A 458 -14.14 -15.94 -7.92
N ARG A 459 -14.24 -14.82 -7.19
CA ARG A 459 -14.51 -14.86 -5.74
C ARG A 459 -15.89 -15.44 -5.40
N PRO A 460 -17.01 -15.03 -6.03
CA PRO A 460 -18.30 -15.69 -5.82
C PRO A 460 -18.26 -17.19 -6.12
N LEU A 461 -17.63 -17.58 -7.23
CA LEU A 461 -17.49 -18.97 -7.64
C LEU A 461 -16.67 -19.79 -6.63
N VAL A 462 -15.52 -19.29 -6.20
CA VAL A 462 -14.67 -19.92 -5.18
C VAL A 462 -15.44 -20.07 -3.87
N ARG A 463 -16.19 -19.06 -3.44
CA ARG A 463 -17.00 -19.13 -2.21
C ARG A 463 -18.09 -20.18 -2.30
N ALA A 464 -18.83 -20.20 -3.41
CA ALA A 464 -19.88 -21.18 -3.64
C ALA A 464 -19.30 -22.61 -3.70
N GLY A 465 -18.19 -22.80 -4.42
CA GLY A 465 -17.49 -24.07 -4.53
C GLY A 465 -16.94 -24.55 -3.18
N VAL A 466 -16.27 -23.68 -2.42
CA VAL A 466 -15.71 -24.04 -1.10
C VAL A 466 -16.83 -24.40 -0.13
N ARG A 467 -17.95 -23.68 -0.14
CA ARG A 467 -19.12 -24.04 0.67
C ARG A 467 -19.63 -25.43 0.28
N ARG A 468 -19.85 -25.69 -1.01
CA ARG A 468 -20.33 -26.98 -1.52
C ARG A 468 -19.38 -28.12 -1.12
N MET A 469 -18.09 -27.95 -1.36
CA MET A 469 -17.04 -28.91 -0.97
C MET A 469 -17.10 -29.22 0.54
N VAL A 470 -17.23 -28.20 1.39
CA VAL A 470 -17.33 -28.39 2.84
C VAL A 470 -18.62 -29.15 3.20
N ASP A 471 -19.75 -28.80 2.59
CA ASP A 471 -21.03 -29.47 2.84
C ASP A 471 -20.99 -30.95 2.41
N GLU A 472 -20.39 -31.27 1.25
CA GLU A 472 -20.19 -32.64 0.77
C GLU A 472 -19.25 -33.45 1.67
N VAL A 473 -18.14 -32.84 2.11
CA VAL A 473 -17.21 -33.46 3.06
C VAL A 473 -17.89 -33.75 4.39
N CYS A 474 -18.70 -32.81 4.90
CA CYS A 474 -19.48 -33.00 6.12
C CYS A 474 -20.55 -34.10 5.96
N ALA A 475 -21.23 -34.16 4.81
CA ALA A 475 -22.21 -35.20 4.52
C ALA A 475 -21.59 -36.61 4.51
N ARG A 476 -20.29 -36.72 4.18
CA ARG A 476 -19.51 -37.97 4.24
C ARG A 476 -18.99 -38.33 5.65
N GLY A 477 -19.48 -37.65 6.70
CA GLY A 477 -19.15 -37.97 8.09
C GLY A 477 -17.88 -37.28 8.63
N TRP A 478 -17.25 -36.39 7.87
CA TRP A 478 -16.12 -35.61 8.37
C TRP A 478 -16.67 -34.44 9.22
N GLY A 479 -16.44 -34.49 10.53
CA GLY A 479 -17.19 -33.72 11.53
C GLY A 479 -17.25 -32.17 11.33
N PRO A 480 -18.21 -31.49 12.01
CA PRO A 480 -18.54 -30.08 11.81
C PRO A 480 -17.42 -29.08 12.13
N LYS A 481 -16.31 -29.54 12.73
CA LYS A 481 -15.11 -28.74 13.01
C LYS A 481 -14.39 -28.23 11.75
N LEU A 482 -14.71 -28.79 10.57
CA LEU A 482 -14.21 -28.33 9.28
C LEU A 482 -14.93 -27.10 8.72
N ARG A 483 -16.08 -26.69 9.30
CA ARG A 483 -16.73 -25.45 8.89
C ARG A 483 -15.79 -24.29 9.21
N PRO A 484 -15.29 -23.54 8.21
CA PRO A 484 -14.48 -22.37 8.51
C PRO A 484 -15.29 -21.47 9.43
N LYS A 485 -14.73 -21.12 10.60
CA LYS A 485 -15.30 -20.11 11.50
C LYS A 485 -15.67 -18.93 10.60
N SER A 486 -16.95 -18.64 10.48
CA SER A 486 -17.46 -17.76 9.43
C SER A 486 -16.62 -16.49 9.36
N THR A 487 -15.87 -16.32 8.28
CA THR A 487 -15.16 -15.07 7.94
C THR A 487 -16.14 -13.93 7.61
N ALA A 488 -17.44 -14.12 7.88
CA ALA A 488 -18.51 -13.14 7.75
C ALA A 488 -18.20 -11.80 8.44
N GLY A 489 -17.40 -11.80 9.52
CA GLY A 489 -16.97 -10.56 10.18
C GLY A 489 -15.90 -9.75 9.44
N ALA A 490 -15.11 -10.38 8.54
CA ALA A 490 -14.03 -9.72 7.80
C ALA A 490 -14.44 -9.24 6.40
N LEU A 491 -15.68 -9.52 6.00
CA LEU A 491 -16.18 -9.37 4.63
C LEU A 491 -17.46 -8.53 4.52
N GLY A 492 -17.94 -7.97 5.63
CA GLY A 492 -19.02 -7.00 5.60
C GLY A 492 -18.64 -5.82 4.70
N GLU A 493 -19.56 -5.41 3.84
CA GLU A 493 -19.50 -4.06 3.31
C GLU A 493 -19.73 -3.11 4.48
N HIS A 494 -18.82 -2.17 4.65
CA HIS A 494 -18.99 -1.07 5.58
C HIS A 494 -19.39 0.16 4.78
N GLU A 495 -20.21 1.00 5.40
CA GLU A 495 -20.62 2.28 4.84
C GLU A 495 -19.70 3.37 5.40
N CYS A 496 -19.23 4.26 4.53
CA CYS A 496 -18.43 5.41 4.94
C CYS A 496 -19.25 6.39 5.74
N ALA A 497 -18.81 6.65 6.98
CA ALA A 497 -19.43 7.64 7.86
C ALA A 497 -19.39 9.08 7.30
N GLN A 498 -18.55 9.37 6.30
CA GLN A 498 -18.45 10.68 5.67
C GLN A 498 -19.19 10.79 4.32
N CYS A 499 -19.03 9.82 3.40
CA CYS A 499 -19.62 9.90 2.06
C CYS A 499 -20.65 8.81 1.72
N GLY A 500 -21.02 7.93 2.65
CA GLY A 500 -22.02 6.89 2.43
C GLY A 500 -21.61 5.75 1.49
N VAL A 501 -20.41 5.79 0.88
CA VAL A 501 -19.98 4.72 -0.04
C VAL A 501 -19.84 3.39 0.71
N ARG A 502 -20.36 2.31 0.12
CA ARG A 502 -20.25 0.95 0.65
C ARG A 502 -19.10 0.21 -0.01
N LEU A 503 -18.09 -0.16 0.79
CA LEU A 503 -16.90 -0.89 0.32
C LEU A 503 -16.60 -2.03 1.30
N THR A 504 -15.70 -2.95 0.96
CA THR A 504 -15.33 -4.02 1.92
C THR A 504 -14.52 -3.45 3.11
N ALA A 505 -14.43 -4.17 4.22
CA ALA A 505 -13.67 -3.75 5.42
C ALA A 505 -12.23 -3.31 5.13
N ALA A 506 -11.63 -3.84 4.06
CA ALA A 506 -10.32 -3.41 3.60
C ALA A 506 -10.29 -1.89 3.38
N TRP A 507 -11.34 -1.28 2.83
CA TRP A 507 -11.36 0.10 2.34
C TRP A 507 -11.62 1.18 3.40
N PHE A 508 -11.67 0.77 4.67
CA PHE A 508 -12.01 1.62 5.79
C PHE A 508 -10.90 1.67 6.81
N ASP A 509 -10.69 2.86 7.36
CA ASP A 509 -10.12 2.99 8.68
C ASP A 509 -11.14 3.67 9.60
N ARG A 510 -11.47 2.99 10.71
CA ARG A 510 -12.47 3.43 11.71
C ARG A 510 -13.78 3.96 11.10
N ARG A 511 -14.34 3.25 10.11
CA ARG A 511 -15.59 3.58 9.37
C ARG A 511 -15.51 4.76 8.41
N VAL A 512 -14.32 5.30 8.14
CA VAL A 512 -14.12 6.33 7.12
C VAL A 512 -13.42 5.68 5.94
N CYS A 513 -13.98 5.84 4.73
CA CYS A 513 -13.33 5.30 3.55
C CYS A 513 -12.05 6.08 3.30
N VAL A 514 -11.06 5.44 2.69
CA VAL A 514 -9.73 6.02 2.60
C VAL A 514 -9.66 7.31 1.75
N ARG A 515 -10.63 7.54 0.83
CA ARG A 515 -10.77 8.81 0.11
C ARG A 515 -11.14 9.96 1.05
N CYS A 516 -12.19 9.74 1.83
CA CYS A 516 -12.65 10.69 2.85
C CYS A 516 -11.57 10.90 3.91
N GLU A 517 -10.83 9.84 4.24
CA GLU A 517 -9.69 9.91 5.12
C GLU A 517 -8.65 10.89 4.56
N TRP A 518 -8.12 10.60 3.36
CA TRP A 518 -7.11 11.41 2.69
C TRP A 518 -7.53 12.88 2.52
N ALA A 519 -8.73 13.11 2.01
CA ALA A 519 -9.25 14.46 1.79
C ALA A 519 -9.34 15.27 3.10
N ALA A 520 -9.70 14.61 4.22
CA ALA A 520 -9.65 15.26 5.52
C ALA A 520 -8.21 15.60 5.93
N ARG A 521 -7.25 14.69 5.69
CA ARG A 521 -5.82 14.92 5.99
C ARG A 521 -5.25 16.10 5.20
N GLU A 522 -5.58 16.22 3.91
CA GLU A 522 -5.13 17.34 3.07
C GLU A 522 -5.70 18.68 3.53
N ARG A 523 -6.95 18.71 4.01
CA ARG A 523 -7.54 19.89 4.65
C ARG A 523 -6.97 20.19 6.04
N GLY A 524 -6.04 19.39 6.53
CA GLY A 524 -5.49 19.55 7.88
C GLY A 524 -6.49 19.19 8.98
N THR A 525 -7.40 18.25 8.72
CA THR A 525 -8.47 17.82 9.63
C THR A 525 -8.35 16.34 9.95
N CYS A 526 -8.75 15.93 11.16
CA CYS A 526 -8.73 14.52 11.52
C CYS A 526 -9.86 13.76 10.81
N PRO A 527 -9.55 12.66 10.10
CA PRO A 527 -10.58 11.91 9.39
C PRO A 527 -11.56 11.17 10.30
N HIS A 528 -11.12 10.76 11.50
CA HIS A 528 -11.87 9.84 12.36
C HIS A 528 -12.75 10.53 13.40
N CYS A 529 -12.60 11.85 13.57
CA CYS A 529 -12.94 12.54 14.79
C CYS A 529 -13.28 13.99 14.47
N GLY A 530 -14.57 14.33 14.42
CA GLY A 530 -15.01 15.72 14.24
C GLY A 530 -14.69 16.64 15.43
N ALA A 531 -14.26 16.08 16.56
CA ALA A 531 -13.84 16.82 17.75
C ALA A 531 -12.36 17.24 17.70
N CYS A 532 -11.54 16.58 16.86
CA CYS A 532 -10.13 16.89 16.65
C CYS A 532 -10.09 18.11 15.73
N GLY A 533 -10.01 19.31 16.31
CA GLY A 533 -10.19 20.57 15.58
C GLY A 533 -9.33 20.73 14.32
N GLU A 534 -9.74 21.63 13.44
CA GLU A 534 -9.00 22.00 12.22
C GLU A 534 -7.62 22.57 12.59
N ALA A 535 -6.60 22.31 11.77
CA ALA A 535 -5.32 23.00 11.88
C ALA A 535 -5.59 24.51 11.84
N GLY A 536 -5.29 25.21 12.94
CA GLY A 536 -5.70 26.61 13.12
C GLY A 536 -5.24 27.50 11.96
N ALA A 537 -6.16 27.81 11.05
CA ALA A 537 -6.03 28.82 10.00
C ALA A 537 -6.10 30.25 10.58
N ALA A 538 -5.44 30.48 11.72
CA ALA A 538 -5.38 31.77 12.41
C ALA A 538 -4.05 32.51 12.15
N ARG A 539 -3.36 32.23 11.04
CA ARG A 539 -2.19 33.00 10.61
C ARG A 539 -2.35 33.34 9.13
N GLY A 540 -2.81 34.55 8.82
CA GLY A 540 -2.74 35.10 7.47
C GLY A 540 -3.94 35.88 6.90
N ARG A 541 -4.93 36.32 7.68
CA ARG A 541 -5.82 37.42 7.23
C ARG A 541 -5.56 38.65 8.07
N ALA A 542 -4.60 39.46 7.62
CA ALA A 542 -4.45 40.83 8.04
C ALA A 542 -5.71 41.63 7.66
N LEU A 543 -6.05 42.59 8.52
CA LEU A 543 -7.15 43.54 8.41
C LEU A 543 -7.31 44.09 6.98
N ALA A 544 -8.44 43.80 6.35
CA ALA A 544 -8.97 44.65 5.28
C ALA A 544 -9.77 45.79 5.93
N PRO A 545 -9.60 47.05 5.50
CA PRO A 545 -10.41 48.16 5.99
C PRO A 545 -11.85 47.99 5.52
N ALA A 546 -12.77 48.52 6.32
CA ALA A 546 -14.18 48.66 5.93
C ALA A 546 -14.26 49.51 4.66
N GLU A 547 -14.85 48.97 3.60
CA GLU A 547 -15.35 49.78 2.49
C GLU A 547 -16.88 49.77 2.51
N ASP A 548 -17.38 50.99 2.40
CA ASP A 548 -18.77 51.40 2.32
C ASP A 548 -19.48 50.85 1.07
N GLY A 549 -20.81 50.90 1.14
CA GLY A 549 -21.72 50.23 0.24
C GLY A 549 -21.67 50.64 -1.23
N GLY A 550 -22.18 49.71 -2.05
CA GLY A 550 -22.44 49.90 -3.47
C GLY A 550 -23.36 48.79 -3.96
N ASP A 551 -24.60 49.17 -4.26
CA ASP A 551 -25.64 48.34 -4.85
C ASP A 551 -25.23 47.71 -6.19
N GLY A 552 -25.74 46.50 -6.45
CA GLY A 552 -26.21 46.16 -7.79
C GLY A 552 -25.70 44.86 -8.43
N ALA A 553 -26.68 44.16 -9.00
CA ALA A 553 -26.61 43.13 -10.04
C ALA A 553 -26.35 41.68 -9.59
N GLY A 554 -27.45 40.92 -9.63
CA GLY A 554 -27.49 39.51 -9.27
C GLY A 554 -26.87 38.58 -10.28
N CYS A 555 -26.36 37.46 -9.76
CA CYS A 555 -26.11 36.23 -10.51
C CYS A 555 -26.75 35.08 -9.72
N VAL A 556 -27.74 34.46 -10.34
CA VAL A 556 -28.48 33.30 -9.83
C VAL A 556 -27.56 32.09 -9.83
N ALA A 557 -27.13 31.64 -8.66
CA ALA A 557 -26.44 30.38 -8.48
C ALA A 557 -27.45 29.26 -8.21
N LEU A 558 -27.56 28.33 -9.16
CA LEU A 558 -28.31 27.09 -9.05
C LEU A 558 -27.74 26.21 -7.93
N GLN A 559 -28.54 25.97 -6.88
CA GLN A 559 -28.26 24.93 -5.90
C GLN A 559 -28.58 23.55 -6.49
N PRO A 560 -27.72 22.54 -6.32
CA PRO A 560 -28.09 21.17 -6.68
C PRO A 560 -29.06 20.60 -5.63
N THR A 561 -30.26 20.26 -6.07
CA THR A 561 -31.27 19.53 -5.30
C THR A 561 -30.77 18.11 -4.96
N PRO A 562 -30.97 17.61 -3.73
CA PRO A 562 -30.67 16.23 -3.37
C PRO A 562 -31.66 15.25 -4.04
N PRO A 563 -31.25 14.00 -4.35
CA PRO A 563 -32.13 13.00 -4.93
C PRO A 563 -33.19 12.50 -3.91
N PRO A 564 -34.38 12.08 -4.37
CA PRO A 564 -35.46 11.65 -3.48
C PRO A 564 -35.16 10.27 -2.86
N HIS A 565 -35.29 10.20 -1.53
CA HIS A 565 -35.14 8.97 -0.76
C HIS A 565 -36.30 7.99 -1.00
N SER A 566 -35.97 6.76 -1.36
CA SER A 566 -36.84 5.58 -1.28
C SER A 566 -37.12 5.20 0.17
N ALA A 567 -38.39 5.00 0.51
CA ALA A 567 -38.86 4.55 1.81
C ALA A 567 -38.24 3.20 2.23
N ALA A 568 -37.75 3.12 3.46
CA ALA A 568 -37.34 1.88 4.12
C ALA A 568 -38.33 1.53 5.26
N PRO A 569 -38.64 0.25 5.50
CA PRO A 569 -39.65 -0.16 6.47
C PRO A 569 -39.10 -0.18 7.91
N ALA A 570 -40.03 0.02 8.85
CA ALA A 570 -39.81 0.05 10.29
C ALA A 570 -39.12 -1.21 10.82
N ALA A 571 -37.96 -1.03 11.46
CA ALA A 571 -37.25 -2.08 12.18
C ALA A 571 -37.49 -1.94 13.69
N ALA A 572 -38.01 -3.03 14.26
CA ALA A 572 -38.35 -3.20 15.67
C ALA A 572 -37.12 -3.12 16.61
N ALA A 573 -37.45 -2.78 17.86
CA ALA A 573 -36.54 -2.54 18.97
C ALA A 573 -35.65 -3.74 19.35
N ALA A 574 -34.37 -3.46 19.66
CA ALA A 574 -33.50 -4.32 20.45
C ALA A 574 -32.50 -3.48 21.30
N PRO A 575 -32.10 -3.95 22.51
CA PRO A 575 -32.07 -3.09 23.69
C PRO A 575 -30.67 -2.70 24.20
N ALA A 576 -30.64 -1.62 24.99
CA ALA A 576 -29.72 -1.20 26.06
C ALA A 576 -28.18 -1.34 25.96
N ALA A 577 -27.60 -2.33 25.27
CA ALA A 577 -26.15 -2.51 25.18
C ALA A 577 -25.46 -1.47 24.27
N ARG A 578 -26.18 -0.95 23.26
CA ARG A 578 -25.68 0.16 22.41
C ARG A 578 -25.53 1.47 23.19
N SER A 579 -26.28 1.68 24.26
CA SER A 579 -26.27 2.95 25.01
C SER A 579 -24.99 3.14 25.84
N ARG A 580 -24.40 2.06 26.38
CA ARG A 580 -23.14 2.15 27.15
C ARG A 580 -21.92 2.45 26.26
N ARG A 581 -21.82 1.82 25.09
CA ARG A 581 -20.75 2.10 24.10
C ARG A 581 -20.92 3.49 23.49
N ALA A 582 -22.15 3.91 23.17
CA ALA A 582 -22.44 5.26 22.70
C ALA A 582 -22.15 6.33 23.76
N ARG A 583 -22.45 6.09 25.04
CA ARG A 583 -22.10 7.00 26.15
C ARG A 583 -20.60 7.08 26.41
N ALA A 584 -19.87 5.96 26.34
CA ALA A 584 -18.41 5.94 26.45
C ALA A 584 -17.72 6.66 25.26
N GLN A 585 -18.31 6.58 24.06
CA GLN A 585 -17.84 7.31 22.88
C GLN A 585 -18.20 8.80 22.95
N ALA A 586 -19.39 9.16 23.44
CA ALA A 586 -19.81 10.55 23.68
C ALA A 586 -19.00 11.23 24.80
N GLN A 587 -18.61 10.49 25.86
CA GLN A 587 -17.69 11.01 26.90
C GLN A 587 -16.27 11.24 26.37
N ARG A 588 -15.86 10.55 25.30
CA ARG A 588 -14.58 10.82 24.59
C ARG A 588 -14.67 12.00 23.60
N GLN A 589 -15.87 12.52 23.32
CA GLN A 589 -16.11 13.65 22.41
C GLN A 589 -16.16 15.00 23.13
N ARG A 590 -15.38 15.19 24.22
CA ARG A 590 -15.04 16.56 24.63
C ARG A 590 -14.24 17.18 23.47
N ALA A 591 -14.57 18.42 23.10
CA ALA A 591 -13.85 19.16 22.06
C ALA A 591 -12.34 19.05 22.33
N LEU A 592 -11.62 18.48 21.37
CA LEU A 592 -10.19 18.33 21.53
C LEU A 592 -9.52 19.69 21.34
N PRO A 593 -8.38 19.91 21.99
CA PRO A 593 -7.66 21.16 21.90
C PRO A 593 -7.29 21.46 20.44
N VAL A 594 -7.27 22.74 20.10
CA VAL A 594 -6.58 23.22 18.89
C VAL A 594 -5.12 22.76 18.98
N GLY A 595 -4.56 22.20 17.90
CA GLY A 595 -3.15 21.76 17.85
C GLY A 595 -2.92 20.24 17.93
N THR A 596 -3.96 19.41 17.91
CA THR A 596 -3.82 17.94 17.86
C THR A 596 -3.47 17.39 16.47
N TRP A 597 -3.44 18.27 15.45
CA TRP A 597 -3.08 17.94 14.09
C TRP A 597 -1.61 18.27 13.80
N CYS A 598 -0.86 17.30 13.30
CA CYS A 598 0.49 17.47 12.81
C CYS A 598 0.47 17.91 11.33
N ALA A 599 0.81 19.16 11.04
CA ALA A 599 0.90 19.67 9.67
C ALA A 599 2.10 19.10 8.89
N HIS A 600 3.16 18.64 9.57
CA HIS A 600 4.35 18.09 8.93
C HIS A 600 4.10 16.73 8.28
N GLU A 601 3.25 15.90 8.89
CA GLU A 601 2.99 14.52 8.47
C GLU A 601 1.53 14.24 8.13
N LEU A 602 0.66 15.24 8.22
CA LEU A 602 -0.78 15.16 7.95
C LEU A 602 -1.45 14.03 8.76
N ARG A 603 -1.14 13.99 10.06
CA ARG A 603 -1.64 12.99 11.01
C ARG A 603 -2.16 13.64 12.28
N CYS A 604 -3.21 13.07 12.84
CA CYS A 604 -3.72 13.44 14.15
C CYS A 604 -2.90 12.73 15.23
N LEU A 605 -2.28 13.51 16.11
CA LEU A 605 -1.46 13.02 17.22
C LEU A 605 -2.22 12.07 18.15
N GLN A 606 -3.54 12.27 18.28
CA GLN A 606 -4.40 11.43 19.10
C GLN A 606 -4.90 10.19 18.36
N CYS A 607 -5.62 10.40 17.25
CA CYS A 607 -6.30 9.31 16.57
C CYS A 607 -5.31 8.37 15.89
N ASP A 608 -4.25 8.90 15.26
CA ASP A 608 -3.27 8.07 14.55
C ASP A 608 -2.17 7.54 15.48
N GLU A 609 -2.23 7.85 16.78
CA GLU A 609 -1.18 7.51 17.75
C GLU A 609 0.22 7.96 17.30
N HIS A 610 0.28 9.14 16.69
CA HIS A 610 1.44 9.61 15.95
C HIS A 610 2.39 10.47 16.81
N SER A 611 3.70 10.27 16.59
CA SER A 611 4.80 11.10 17.10
C SER A 611 5.42 11.88 15.93
N CYS A 612 5.70 13.16 16.10
CA CYS A 612 6.34 13.99 15.07
C CYS A 612 7.50 14.80 15.65
N GLU A 613 8.70 14.53 15.15
CA GLU A 613 9.93 15.20 15.56
C GLU A 613 9.92 16.70 15.23
N ALA A 614 9.44 17.07 14.03
CA ALA A 614 9.33 18.47 13.63
C ALA A 614 8.34 19.26 14.49
N CYS A 615 7.33 18.59 15.05
CA CYS A 615 6.43 19.19 16.04
C CYS A 615 7.03 19.20 17.46
N GLY A 616 8.15 18.51 17.71
CA GLY A 616 8.63 18.25 19.07
C GLY A 616 7.58 17.50 19.91
N PHE A 617 6.84 16.55 19.31
CA PHE A 617 5.81 15.78 19.98
C PHE A 617 6.10 14.29 19.87
N VAL A 618 6.15 13.60 21.00
CA VAL A 618 6.47 12.18 21.11
C VAL A 618 5.37 11.49 21.93
N ARG A 619 4.99 10.28 21.54
CA ARG A 619 4.21 9.37 22.37
C ARG A 619 5.13 8.28 22.89
N GLY A 620 5.04 7.99 24.19
CA GLY A 620 5.90 6.99 24.82
C GLY A 620 5.47 6.66 26.24
N ASP A 621 6.01 5.58 26.77
CA ASP A 621 5.92 5.17 28.16
C ASP A 621 7.14 5.67 28.97
N GLY A 622 7.29 5.21 30.21
CA GLY A 622 8.39 5.63 31.09
C GLY A 622 9.77 5.29 30.53
N GLU A 623 9.94 4.07 29.97
CA GLU A 623 11.18 3.65 29.31
C GLU A 623 11.55 4.58 28.14
N SER A 624 10.56 5.01 27.37
CA SER A 624 10.75 5.95 26.26
C SER A 624 11.24 7.31 26.75
N VAL A 625 10.71 7.82 27.86
CA VAL A 625 11.12 9.09 28.49
C VAL A 625 12.53 8.97 29.07
N GLU A 626 12.83 7.90 29.80
CA GLU A 626 14.15 7.65 30.39
C GLU A 626 15.23 7.59 29.30
N SER A 627 14.96 6.84 28.23
CA SER A 627 15.88 6.75 27.09
C SER A 627 16.07 8.08 26.39
N LEU A 628 15.00 8.88 26.24
CA LEU A 628 15.06 10.19 25.61
C LEU A 628 15.87 11.18 26.46
N ALA A 629 15.63 11.21 27.78
CA ALA A 629 16.36 12.04 28.71
C ALA A 629 17.86 11.68 28.71
N ALA A 630 18.20 10.40 28.83
CA ALA A 630 19.58 9.92 28.80
C ALA A 630 20.29 10.22 27.46
N ALA A 631 19.57 10.19 26.33
CA ALA A 631 20.14 10.54 25.04
C ALA A 631 20.46 12.04 24.91
N LEU A 632 19.57 12.91 25.37
CA LEU A 632 19.79 14.36 25.35
C LEU A 632 20.87 14.79 26.35
N GLU A 633 20.88 14.17 27.51
CA GLU A 633 21.83 14.43 28.57
C GLU A 633 23.27 14.02 28.17
N ARG A 634 23.46 12.84 27.55
CA ARG A 634 24.77 12.43 26.98
C ARG A 634 25.31 13.43 25.95
N ARG A 635 24.42 14.18 25.30
CA ARG A 635 24.77 15.22 24.32
C ARG A 635 24.93 16.61 24.96
N GLY A 636 24.79 16.73 26.28
CA GLY A 636 24.78 18.02 26.98
C GLY A 636 23.58 18.92 26.61
N ALA A 637 22.57 18.37 25.93
CA ALA A 637 21.47 19.13 25.35
C ALA A 637 20.20 19.12 26.22
N LEU A 638 20.17 18.41 27.35
CA LEU A 638 19.00 18.38 28.24
C LEU A 638 19.03 19.58 29.21
N HIS A 639 18.13 20.55 29.02
CA HIS A 639 17.97 21.72 29.89
C HIS A 639 17.15 21.39 31.14
N ALA A 640 16.01 20.72 30.94
CA ALA A 640 15.09 20.37 32.03
C ALA A 640 14.25 19.13 31.72
N LEU A 641 13.85 18.41 32.76
CA LEU A 641 12.87 17.33 32.73
C LEU A 641 11.69 17.67 33.65
N CYS A 642 10.53 17.91 33.03
CA CYS A 642 9.30 18.28 33.72
C CYS A 642 8.27 17.16 33.55
N VAL A 643 7.70 16.67 34.65
CA VAL A 643 6.76 15.54 34.63
C VAL A 643 5.47 15.93 35.35
N ASP A 644 4.31 15.68 34.72
CA ASP A 644 3.04 15.80 35.43
C ASP A 644 2.88 14.70 36.51
N PHE A 645 2.09 14.99 37.54
CA PHE A 645 1.88 14.03 38.62
C PHE A 645 0.76 13.03 38.35
N ASP A 646 -0.47 13.52 38.16
CA ASP A 646 -1.65 12.66 38.15
C ASP A 646 -1.72 11.85 36.86
N ARG A 647 -1.87 10.53 36.97
CA ARG A 647 -1.90 9.57 35.84
C ARG A 647 -0.65 9.52 34.94
N THR A 648 0.30 10.43 35.16
CA THR A 648 1.61 10.48 34.49
C THR A 648 2.67 9.84 35.38
N LEU A 649 3.21 10.57 36.36
CA LEU A 649 4.17 10.01 37.33
C LEU A 649 3.51 9.05 38.34
N ALA A 650 2.28 9.34 38.78
CA ALA A 650 1.56 8.54 39.79
C ALA A 650 0.23 7.98 39.26
N SER A 651 -0.29 6.90 39.86
CA SER A 651 -1.60 6.31 39.55
C SER A 651 -2.79 7.02 40.15
N THR A 652 -2.56 8.19 40.77
CA THR A 652 -3.61 9.05 41.31
C THR A 652 -4.64 9.42 40.25
N LYS A 653 -5.91 9.47 40.68
CA LYS A 653 -6.95 10.14 39.89
C LYS A 653 -6.70 11.64 39.94
N THR A 654 -7.02 12.34 38.84
CA THR A 654 -6.86 13.79 38.71
C THR A 654 -7.36 14.54 39.95
N GLY A 655 -6.46 15.27 40.61
CA GLY A 655 -6.70 16.10 41.78
C GLY A 655 -6.81 15.36 43.12
N GLY A 656 -6.59 14.04 43.18
CA GLY A 656 -6.61 13.28 44.42
C GLY A 656 -5.28 13.31 45.15
N SER A 657 -5.29 13.41 46.49
CA SER A 657 -4.07 13.22 47.30
C SER A 657 -3.49 11.82 47.07
N PRO A 658 -2.16 11.68 46.94
CA PRO A 658 -1.53 10.36 46.92
C PRO A 658 -1.69 9.67 48.28
N LEU A 659 -1.84 8.34 48.26
CA LEU A 659 -2.04 7.51 49.44
C LEU A 659 -1.02 6.37 49.36
N VAL A 660 -0.19 6.23 50.39
CA VAL A 660 0.82 5.18 50.47
C VAL A 660 0.15 3.81 50.48
N GLY A 661 0.63 2.91 49.62
CA GLY A 661 0.08 1.55 49.45
C GLY A 661 -1.12 1.46 48.51
N ALA A 662 -1.81 2.57 48.21
CA ALA A 662 -2.95 2.59 47.28
C ALA A 662 -2.57 3.13 45.89
N HIS A 663 -1.57 4.00 45.82
CA HIS A 663 -1.07 4.55 44.57
C HIS A 663 0.40 4.14 44.36
N THR A 664 0.71 3.82 43.11
CA THR A 664 2.05 3.53 42.60
C THR A 664 2.62 4.68 41.78
N LEU A 665 3.95 4.75 41.75
CA LEU A 665 4.71 5.59 40.82
C LEU A 665 5.14 4.78 39.60
N ASP A 666 5.28 5.45 38.45
CA ASP A 666 5.98 4.90 37.30
C ASP A 666 7.49 4.89 37.57
N THR A 667 8.09 3.71 37.59
CA THR A 667 9.47 3.48 38.04
C THR A 667 10.51 4.10 37.11
N GLU A 668 10.25 4.09 35.81
CA GLU A 668 11.13 4.59 34.77
C GLU A 668 11.07 6.13 34.71
N LEU A 669 9.88 6.74 34.85
CA LEU A 669 9.78 8.19 35.03
C LEU A 669 10.46 8.66 36.32
N LEU A 670 10.32 7.90 37.40
CA LEU A 670 10.99 8.17 38.67
C LEU A 670 12.52 8.10 38.52
N SER A 671 13.03 7.05 37.88
CA SER A 671 14.45 6.88 37.53
C SER A 671 14.98 8.07 36.73
N ALA A 672 14.27 8.45 35.65
CA ALA A 672 14.65 9.56 34.80
C ALA A 672 14.69 10.90 35.56
N LEU A 673 13.71 11.14 36.45
CA LEU A 673 13.62 12.35 37.27
C LEU A 673 14.80 12.46 38.24
N CYS A 674 15.13 11.38 38.96
CA CYS A 674 16.25 11.33 39.89
C CYS A 674 17.59 11.44 39.16
N ALA A 675 17.77 10.70 38.06
CA ALA A 675 19.00 10.74 37.26
C ALA A 675 19.27 12.13 36.67
N ALA A 676 18.23 12.84 36.22
CA ALA A 676 18.36 14.21 35.77
C ALA A 676 18.84 15.12 36.92
N HIS A 677 18.21 15.01 38.09
CA HIS A 677 18.58 15.79 39.27
C HIS A 677 20.03 15.55 39.72
N ASP A 678 20.44 14.29 39.85
CA ASP A 678 21.78 13.90 40.32
C ASP A 678 22.90 14.44 39.43
N LYS A 679 22.59 14.69 38.16
CA LYS A 679 23.52 15.23 37.15
C LYS A 679 23.44 16.74 36.99
N GLY A 680 22.68 17.42 37.85
CA GLY A 680 22.52 18.87 37.84
C GLY A 680 21.57 19.40 36.76
N VAL A 681 20.84 18.51 36.06
CA VAL A 681 19.77 18.92 35.15
C VAL A 681 18.55 19.35 35.96
N ARG A 682 17.86 20.41 35.53
CA ARG A 682 16.67 20.89 36.23
C ARG A 682 15.54 19.88 36.11
N ALA A 683 15.18 19.23 37.21
CA ALA A 683 14.04 18.30 37.27
C ALA A 683 12.90 18.92 38.09
N ALA A 684 11.65 18.77 37.67
CA ALA A 684 10.50 19.25 38.43
C ALA A 684 9.23 18.42 38.17
N VAL A 685 8.37 18.33 39.18
CA VAL A 685 7.01 17.78 39.04
C VAL A 685 6.04 18.95 38.87
N VAL A 686 5.34 19.05 37.74
CA VAL A 686 4.45 20.18 37.42
C VAL A 686 3.00 19.71 37.38
N THR A 687 2.22 20.04 38.41
CA THR A 687 0.89 19.48 38.62
C THR A 687 -0.19 20.54 38.87
N ARG A 688 -1.43 20.25 38.49
CA ARG A 688 -2.61 21.03 38.91
C ARG A 688 -3.20 20.56 40.25
N ASN A 689 -2.64 19.50 40.83
CA ASN A 689 -3.11 18.92 42.07
C ASN A 689 -2.75 19.84 43.26
N ALA A 690 -3.76 20.23 44.04
CA ALA A 690 -3.58 21.18 45.14
C ALA A 690 -2.89 20.56 46.37
N HIS A 691 -2.79 19.23 46.44
CA HIS A 691 -2.19 18.47 47.55
C HIS A 691 -0.66 18.47 47.51
N ILE A 692 -0.01 19.61 47.26
CA ILE A 692 1.44 19.69 47.04
C ILE A 692 2.28 19.16 48.21
N ALA A 693 1.86 19.38 49.45
CA ALA A 693 2.55 18.88 50.63
C ALA A 693 2.51 17.35 50.68
N ASP A 694 1.34 16.77 50.40
CA ASP A 694 1.14 15.32 50.38
C ASP A 694 1.91 14.68 49.23
N ILE A 695 1.94 15.33 48.06
CA ILE A 695 2.73 14.91 46.90
C ILE A 695 4.23 14.93 47.23
N GLY A 696 4.73 16.02 47.83
CA GLY A 696 6.12 16.12 48.24
C GLY A 696 6.51 15.02 49.25
N ALA A 697 5.68 14.80 50.27
CA ALA A 697 5.89 13.74 51.25
C ALA A 697 5.83 12.33 50.61
N PHE A 698 4.94 12.12 49.65
CA PHE A 698 4.81 10.87 48.91
C PHE A 698 6.05 10.59 48.04
N LEU A 699 6.52 11.59 47.29
CA LEU A 699 7.72 11.47 46.47
C LEU A 699 8.98 11.24 47.32
N ALA A 700 9.12 11.94 48.46
CA ALA A 700 10.23 11.75 49.39
C ALA A 700 10.30 10.32 49.94
N ARG A 701 9.15 9.70 50.25
CA ARG A 701 9.09 8.28 50.69
C ARG A 701 9.51 7.29 49.60
N HIS A 702 9.40 7.69 48.33
CA HIS A 702 9.83 6.91 47.18
C HIS A 702 11.25 7.28 46.70
N GLY A 703 12.01 8.01 47.51
CA GLY A 703 13.41 8.30 47.24
C GLY A 703 13.65 9.47 46.28
N VAL A 704 12.64 10.29 45.96
CA VAL A 704 12.86 11.52 45.21
C VAL A 704 13.53 12.56 46.11
N PRO A 705 14.66 13.16 45.69
CA PRO A 705 15.30 14.23 46.45
C PRO A 705 14.35 15.39 46.70
N SER A 706 14.36 15.94 47.93
CA SER A 706 13.54 17.11 48.29
C SER A 706 13.86 18.37 47.48
N ALA A 707 15.02 18.38 46.82
CA ALA A 707 15.45 19.43 45.90
C ALA A 707 14.74 19.38 44.53
N VAL A 708 14.01 18.32 44.20
CA VAL A 708 13.12 18.28 43.03
C VAL A 708 11.79 18.93 43.40
N PRO A 709 11.50 20.17 42.95
CA PRO A 709 10.31 20.89 43.37
C PRO A 709 9.02 20.30 42.80
N VAL A 710 7.96 20.34 43.61
CA VAL A 710 6.58 20.12 43.18
C VAL A 710 5.93 21.48 42.91
N LEU A 711 5.76 21.81 41.63
CA LEU A 711 5.25 23.09 41.17
C LEU A 711 3.74 23.02 40.93
N HIS A 712 2.99 23.79 41.70
CA HIS A 712 1.52 23.86 41.58
C HIS A 712 1.09 24.85 40.50
N THR A 713 0.27 24.37 39.58
CA THR A 713 -0.39 25.19 38.56
C THR A 713 -1.84 25.44 38.96
N ARG A 714 -2.14 26.71 39.31
CA ARG A 714 -3.51 27.11 39.69
C ARG A 714 -4.48 26.90 38.52
N LYS A 715 -5.77 26.72 38.85
CA LYS A 715 -6.83 26.64 37.84
C LYS A 715 -6.82 27.91 36.97
N GLY A 716 -6.84 27.73 35.64
CA GLY A 716 -6.76 28.82 34.66
C GLY A 716 -5.34 29.26 34.30
N VAL A 717 -4.33 28.89 35.10
CA VAL A 717 -2.91 29.08 34.76
C VAL A 717 -2.46 27.88 33.91
N ARG A 718 -1.57 28.14 32.96
CA ARG A 718 -0.94 27.13 32.10
C ARG A 718 0.33 26.61 32.76
N LYS A 719 0.63 25.32 32.56
CA LYS A 719 1.86 24.71 33.08
C LYS A 719 3.11 25.37 32.50
N SER A 720 3.07 25.80 31.24
CA SER A 720 4.19 26.50 30.61
C SER A 720 4.58 27.79 31.34
N SER A 721 3.61 28.53 31.88
CA SER A 721 3.84 29.78 32.60
C SER A 721 4.61 29.51 33.88
N VAL A 722 4.20 28.49 34.63
CA VAL A 722 4.92 28.02 35.83
C VAL A 722 6.31 27.51 35.45
N MET A 723 6.43 26.71 34.39
CA MET A 723 7.74 26.24 33.91
C MET A 723 8.67 27.41 33.54
N ARG A 724 8.16 28.47 32.90
CA ARG A 724 8.93 29.67 32.58
C ARG A 724 9.37 30.43 33.81
N GLU A 725 8.46 30.67 34.75
CA GLU A 725 8.74 31.39 36.00
C GLU A 725 9.87 30.72 36.79
N HIS A 726 9.97 29.39 36.72
CA HIS A 726 11.02 28.60 37.35
C HIS A 726 12.24 28.33 36.45
N GLY A 727 12.32 28.98 35.28
CA GLY A 727 13.44 28.81 34.34
C GLY A 727 13.60 27.37 33.82
N LEU A 728 12.51 26.60 33.79
CA LEU A 728 12.47 25.25 33.26
C LEU A 728 12.26 25.22 31.74
N LEU A 729 11.88 26.35 31.12
CA LEU A 729 11.89 26.51 29.68
C LEU A 729 13.19 27.18 29.21
N PRO A 730 13.69 26.87 28.01
CA PRO A 730 14.83 27.56 27.43
C PRO A 730 14.53 29.06 27.29
N ALA A 731 15.54 29.90 27.49
CA ALA A 731 15.39 31.33 27.26
C ALA A 731 15.01 31.57 25.79
N ARG A 732 13.90 32.29 25.55
CA ARG A 732 13.54 32.68 24.18
C ARG A 732 14.64 33.60 23.65
N SER A 733 15.28 33.19 22.54
CA SER A 733 16.03 34.12 21.72
C SER A 733 15.15 35.34 21.43
N ARG A 734 15.66 36.56 21.66
CA ARG A 734 14.96 37.83 21.41
C ARG A 734 14.68 38.09 19.91
N ALA A 735 15.06 37.18 19.01
CA ALA A 735 14.73 37.28 17.59
C ALA A 735 13.20 37.30 17.38
N ALA A 736 12.73 38.11 16.44
CA ALA A 736 11.33 38.46 16.27
C ALA A 736 10.45 37.21 15.99
N PRO A 737 9.18 37.19 16.47
CA PRO A 737 8.27 36.04 16.30
C PRO A 737 8.02 35.60 14.85
N GLU A 738 8.24 36.48 13.87
CA GLU A 738 8.06 36.19 12.44
C GLU A 738 9.19 35.33 11.85
N GLU A 739 10.43 35.44 12.35
CA GLU A 739 11.55 34.61 11.86
C GLU A 739 11.54 33.17 12.45
N LEU A 740 11.01 32.99 13.66
CA LEU A 740 11.01 31.69 14.34
C LEU A 740 9.86 30.75 13.93
N ALA A 741 8.84 31.22 13.22
CA ALA A 741 7.74 30.37 12.75
C ALA A 741 8.18 29.27 11.76
N GLY A 742 9.41 29.34 11.23
CA GLY A 742 10.04 28.31 10.39
C GLY A 742 11.20 27.55 11.06
N ALA A 743 11.58 27.87 12.30
CA ALA A 743 12.72 27.24 12.96
C ALA A 743 12.34 25.83 13.48
N ARG A 744 13.00 24.80 12.94
CA ARG A 744 12.81 23.40 13.35
C ARG A 744 13.32 23.15 14.77
N ALA A 745 12.61 22.29 15.51
CA ALA A 745 13.21 21.60 16.64
C ALA A 745 14.40 20.74 16.11
N PRO A 746 15.53 20.69 16.83
CA PRO A 746 16.69 19.91 16.41
C PRO A 746 16.31 18.43 16.25
N THR A 747 16.81 17.80 15.19
CA THR A 747 16.65 16.36 14.90
C THR A 747 17.39 15.54 15.96
N LEU A 748 16.71 15.18 17.05
CA LEU A 748 17.31 14.52 18.21
C LEU A 748 16.67 13.16 18.56
N ALA A 749 15.51 12.82 17.98
CA ALA A 749 14.69 11.67 18.41
C ALA A 749 14.83 10.41 17.54
N GLU A 750 15.71 10.43 16.54
CA GLU A 750 15.85 9.39 15.51
C GLU A 750 16.03 7.94 16.03
N PRO A 751 16.75 7.67 17.15
CA PRO A 751 16.91 6.29 17.65
C PRO A 751 15.67 5.70 18.34
N LEU A 752 14.76 6.53 18.89
CA LEU A 752 13.64 6.04 19.71
C LEU A 752 12.36 5.78 18.92
N ILE A 753 12.16 6.50 17.81
CA ILE A 753 10.96 6.38 16.98
C ILE A 753 10.98 5.09 16.13
N ARG A 754 12.16 4.45 15.95
CA ARG A 754 12.35 3.24 15.13
C ARG A 754 12.62 1.97 15.95
N ARG A 755 11.93 1.70 17.06
CA ARG A 755 11.89 0.33 17.59
C ARG A 755 10.96 -0.56 16.74
N SER A 756 11.46 -0.99 15.59
CA SER A 756 10.99 -2.18 14.85
C SER A 756 12.10 -2.94 14.11
N HIS A 757 13.36 -2.46 14.04
CA HIS A 757 14.47 -3.26 13.50
C HIS A 757 15.83 -2.88 14.14
N PRO A 758 16.66 -3.86 14.55
CA PRO A 758 18.00 -3.59 15.08
C PRO A 758 19.06 -3.56 13.96
N GLY A 759 19.96 -2.56 14.02
CA GLY A 759 21.28 -2.60 13.40
C GLY A 759 21.66 -1.40 12.52
N ALA A 760 22.57 -0.54 13.02
CA ALA A 760 23.77 0.01 12.35
C ALA A 760 24.21 1.33 13.00
N ALA A 761 25.54 1.51 13.09
CA ALA A 761 26.26 2.62 13.70
C ALA A 761 26.19 3.92 12.88
N ASP A 762 25.96 5.05 13.57
CA ASP A 762 25.85 6.41 13.00
C ASP A 762 26.37 7.45 14.03
N ASP A 763 27.52 7.19 14.67
CA ASP A 763 27.99 7.96 15.83
C ASP A 763 28.70 9.30 15.48
N ASP A 764 29.34 9.44 14.32
CA ASP A 764 30.18 10.62 14.03
C ASP A 764 29.42 11.86 13.51
N ARG A 765 28.22 11.68 12.94
CA ARG A 765 27.43 12.79 12.36
C ARG A 765 26.50 13.46 13.38
N ALA A 766 26.22 12.78 14.49
CA ALA A 766 25.43 13.31 15.60
C ALA A 766 26.17 14.43 16.37
N ALA A 767 27.50 14.47 16.31
CA ALA A 767 28.31 15.44 17.05
C ALA A 767 28.16 16.89 16.55
N ALA A 768 28.10 17.11 15.23
CA ALA A 768 28.04 18.48 14.67
C ALA A 768 26.65 19.15 14.79
N VAL A 769 25.56 18.37 14.76
CA VAL A 769 24.19 18.87 15.02
C VAL A 769 23.95 19.02 16.53
N ALA A 770 24.69 18.28 17.36
CA ALA A 770 24.64 18.41 18.81
C ALA A 770 25.22 19.76 19.28
N ASP A 771 26.25 20.33 18.65
CA ASP A 771 26.85 21.59 19.11
C ASP A 771 25.89 22.80 19.03
N GLU A 772 25.07 22.91 17.98
CA GLU A 772 24.11 24.02 17.82
C GLU A 772 22.82 23.82 18.65
N ALA A 773 22.41 22.56 18.84
CA ALA A 773 21.30 22.19 19.73
C ALA A 773 21.69 22.28 21.22
N SER A 774 22.95 22.00 21.55
CA SER A 774 23.55 22.07 22.89
C SER A 774 23.51 23.51 23.43
N ALA A 775 23.72 24.51 22.58
CA ALA A 775 23.71 25.92 23.00
C ALA A 775 22.35 26.43 23.51
N ARG A 776 21.23 25.84 23.07
CA ARG A 776 19.87 26.32 23.45
C ARG A 776 19.21 25.48 24.54
N GLY A 777 19.64 24.24 24.74
CA GLY A 777 19.06 23.32 25.71
C GLY A 777 17.64 22.89 25.35
N THR A 778 17.30 21.64 25.64
CA THR A 778 16.01 21.01 25.34
C THR A 778 15.29 20.66 26.63
N THR A 779 14.04 21.06 26.76
CA THR A 779 13.16 20.68 27.87
C THR A 779 12.26 19.53 27.46
N ILE A 780 12.27 18.44 28.22
CA ILE A 780 11.26 17.38 28.10
C ILE A 780 10.10 17.72 29.02
N PHE A 781 8.88 17.79 28.49
CA PHE A 781 7.66 17.90 29.29
C PHE A 781 6.75 16.70 29.05
N VAL A 782 6.45 15.97 30.12
CA VAL A 782 5.71 14.71 30.10
C VAL A 782 4.34 14.90 30.75
N ASP A 783 3.27 14.53 30.03
CA ASP A 783 1.88 14.65 30.49
C ASP A 783 1.02 13.53 29.87
N ASP A 784 0.00 13.03 30.57
CA ASP A 784 -0.93 12.02 30.05
C ASP A 784 -2.05 12.62 29.19
N THR A 785 -2.17 13.95 29.17
CA THR A 785 -3.21 14.66 28.44
C THR A 785 -2.67 15.45 27.25
N LEU A 786 -3.26 15.19 26.08
CA LEU A 786 -2.97 15.98 24.89
C LEU A 786 -3.42 17.45 25.03
N ALA A 787 -4.34 17.74 25.95
CA ALA A 787 -4.79 19.08 26.23
C ALA A 787 -3.71 20.00 26.77
N GLU A 788 -2.89 19.51 27.67
CA GLU A 788 -1.76 20.29 28.20
C GLU A 788 -0.65 20.39 27.15
N LEU A 789 -0.37 19.31 26.42
CA LEU A 789 0.75 19.27 25.46
C LEU A 789 0.48 20.06 24.18
N ALA A 790 -0.71 19.93 23.60
CA ALA A 790 -1.05 20.55 22.31
C ALA A 790 -1.79 21.87 22.46
N GLY A 791 -2.57 22.04 23.54
CA GLY A 791 -3.39 23.24 23.77
C GLY A 791 -2.63 24.43 24.34
N ASP A 792 -1.38 24.24 24.77
CA ASP A 792 -0.52 25.30 25.27
C ASP A 792 0.39 25.86 24.14
N PRO A 793 0.13 27.07 23.63
CA PRO A 793 0.92 27.70 22.57
C PRO A 793 2.39 27.85 22.91
N GLU A 794 2.74 27.95 24.20
CA GLU A 794 4.13 28.14 24.60
C GLU A 794 4.91 26.83 24.53
N LEU A 795 4.26 25.71 24.86
CA LEU A 795 4.83 24.38 24.68
C LEU A 795 4.82 23.97 23.21
N SER A 796 3.77 24.32 22.46
CA SER A 796 3.62 23.90 21.07
C SER A 796 4.44 24.72 20.08
N ALA A 797 4.70 26.00 20.35
CA ALA A 797 5.51 26.88 19.52
C ALA A 797 6.92 27.13 20.08
N GLY A 798 7.21 26.65 21.28
CA GLY A 798 8.51 26.82 21.92
C GLY A 798 9.57 25.95 21.23
N ALA A 799 10.48 26.58 20.49
CA ALA A 799 11.72 25.92 20.08
C ALA A 799 12.42 25.37 21.33
N GLY A 800 12.83 24.10 21.30
CA GLY A 800 13.52 23.44 22.42
C GLY A 800 12.61 22.81 23.48
N VAL A 801 11.30 22.62 23.22
CA VAL A 801 10.44 21.80 24.07
C VAL A 801 10.05 20.51 23.36
N LEU A 802 10.40 19.37 23.95
CA LEU A 802 9.92 18.05 23.57
C LEU A 802 8.75 17.65 24.45
N ARG A 803 7.59 17.52 23.85
CA ARG A 803 6.32 17.21 24.50
C ARG A 803 6.09 15.71 24.41
N VAL A 804 6.01 15.03 25.55
CA VAL A 804 5.79 13.60 25.60
C VAL A 804 4.38 13.31 26.12
N LEU A 805 3.53 12.78 25.25
CA LEU A 805 2.24 12.22 25.65
C LEU A 805 2.49 10.83 26.24
N PHE A 806 2.40 10.79 27.56
CA PHE A 806 2.68 9.60 28.34
C PHE A 806 1.58 8.55 28.18
N ILE A 807 1.99 7.33 27.85
CA ILE A 807 1.10 6.17 27.78
C ILE A 807 1.51 5.21 28.89
N ARG A 808 0.74 5.19 29.98
CA ARG A 808 0.96 4.21 31.04
C ARG A 808 0.74 2.81 30.48
N GLY A 809 1.82 2.03 30.39
CA GLY A 809 1.75 0.64 29.96
C GLY A 809 0.79 -0.16 30.84
N SER A 810 -0.03 -1.03 30.24
CA SER A 810 -0.99 -1.86 30.97
C SER A 810 -0.35 -2.98 31.81
N LYS A 811 0.96 -2.91 32.09
CA LYS A 811 1.75 -4.02 32.65
C LYS A 811 1.60 -4.24 34.16
N SER A 812 0.85 -3.42 34.90
CA SER A 812 0.88 -3.46 36.38
C SER A 812 -0.48 -3.56 37.08
N ALA A 813 -1.47 -4.21 36.46
CA ALA A 813 -2.70 -4.59 37.16
C ALA A 813 -2.61 -5.97 37.86
N GLN A 814 -1.41 -6.58 37.89
CA GLN A 814 -1.14 -7.79 38.67
C GLN A 814 0.00 -7.48 39.63
N ILE A 815 -0.19 -7.89 40.89
CA ILE A 815 0.68 -7.71 42.07
C ILE A 815 0.42 -6.40 42.85
N VAL A 816 -0.64 -6.46 43.68
CA VAL A 816 -0.57 -6.08 45.09
C VAL A 816 -0.97 -7.31 45.90
#